data_AF-A0A0K8T2D1-F1
#
_entry.id   AF-A0A0K8T2D1-F1
#
_cell.length_a   1.000
_cell.length_b   1.000
_cell.length_c   1.000
_cell.angle_alpha   90.00
_cell.angle_beta   90.00
_cell.angle_gamma   90.00
#
_symmetry.space_group_name_H-M   'P 1'
#
loop_
_entity.id
_entity.type
_entity.pdbx_description
1 polymer ?
#
loop_
_entity_poly.entity_id
_entity_poly.type
_entity_poly.pdbx_seq_one_letter_code
_entity_poly.pdbx_strand_id
1 'polypeptide(L)'
;DKLEKGSDQLTKLNVAAEPLLKSHLDTYVNNQLRHINSRYEVLVNMAKDVLRKVETNYEQHDSYLKNLDKTRKWLEKAKDVIREATSSASTASKEVLQARLAQIQDLNNKREEGQNLVHMTVSSGEKVLRNTRSDGREEIQSTLKEIQAEWERLIKKISTTKVHLETSLLQWADYSSSYSQPQQWISDREAKLMEVCEQKVSRAKRGQASGLGSLSIVERKATLRQTSSIVQDIVSFEPMIQSVTLKAEDLQQALPASEITSKYEILSRTAKELFEKQRETVEGHQAFIDAGNDFSTWVRAAKERLSKCEEPTGDKESLATKLNHLKILQGETPEGEKKLEVALQLGEVACALADADDKEVIEEEVVLLQDAFDNYLENLNRTKDLLESGIMKWSEYEDQYKEAVEWLSKTEDTVQSFNKLQSTLEAKRATLELFQDHLQTLFGWQQQLDNLNLKAQVLLETCADTRVSNAMMQLTTKYNTLLSLAKEVMRRLELHYQEHQQHNSLYQECQQWVEKTKEKVATCSDMPNTIAEVAARLGVVKGLQQALEQGQNRLRYALELKEKIILNTEPSGVAKIQEDSESLKQEFEKLVIEVQFLRQALSARGAELEDIHKLNHILKEWIKEMKFKAVKSDSNDISDTKAELEKFKGLAHQFRSQDDLVNNIKSRLSNESIPTKEFQDTITEFRRT
;
A
#
# COMPACT_ATOMS: atom_id res chain seq x y z
N ASP A 1 -26.75 -126.15 81.20
CA ASP A 1 -25.95 -127.35 80.87
C ASP A 1 -25.44 -128.17 82.06
N LYS A 2 -24.29 -127.89 82.69
CA LYS A 2 -23.74 -128.79 83.75
C LYS A 2 -24.57 -128.79 85.05
N LEU A 3 -25.17 -127.66 85.42
CA LEU A 3 -26.02 -127.54 86.60
C LEU A 3 -27.33 -128.32 86.41
N GLU A 4 -28.02 -128.19 85.27
CA GLU A 4 -29.26 -128.93 84.97
C GLU A 4 -29.08 -130.45 85.07
N LYS A 5 -27.95 -130.99 84.58
CA LYS A 5 -27.61 -132.42 84.78
C LYS A 5 -27.40 -132.80 86.25
N GLY A 6 -26.90 -131.87 87.07
CA GLY A 6 -26.79 -132.02 88.51
C GLY A 6 -28.16 -132.08 89.21
N SER A 7 -29.15 -131.34 88.71
CA SER A 7 -30.55 -131.40 89.17
C SER A 7 -31.11 -132.82 89.03
N ASP A 8 -30.93 -133.43 87.85
CA ASP A 8 -31.42 -134.79 87.58
C ASP A 8 -30.75 -135.84 88.48
N GLN A 9 -29.46 -135.67 88.77
CA GLN A 9 -28.72 -136.55 89.68
C GLN A 9 -29.18 -136.39 91.15
N LEU A 10 -29.48 -135.16 91.58
CA LEU A 10 -30.02 -134.86 92.90
C LEU A 10 -31.42 -135.47 93.10
N THR A 11 -32.29 -135.38 92.09
CA THR A 11 -33.62 -135.98 92.11
C THR A 11 -33.54 -137.50 92.23
N LYS A 12 -32.62 -138.14 91.48
CA LYS A 12 -32.33 -139.57 91.62
C LYS A 12 -31.80 -139.94 93.00
N LEU A 13 -30.94 -139.12 93.60
CA LEU A 13 -30.41 -139.30 94.95
C LEU A 13 -31.51 -139.20 96.02
N ASN A 14 -32.43 -138.23 95.89
CA ASN A 14 -33.58 -138.07 96.78
C ASN A 14 -34.53 -139.28 96.71
N VAL A 15 -34.81 -139.80 95.50
CA VAL A 15 -35.64 -141.01 95.30
C VAL A 15 -34.94 -142.26 95.85
N ALA A 16 -33.63 -142.42 95.62
CA ALA A 16 -32.88 -143.58 96.12
C ALA A 16 -32.80 -143.62 97.66
N ALA A 17 -32.92 -142.48 98.34
CA ALA A 17 -32.88 -142.38 99.80
C ALA A 17 -34.25 -142.54 100.49
N GLU A 18 -35.35 -142.62 99.72
CA GLU A 18 -36.72 -142.76 100.20
C GLU A 18 -37.00 -144.01 101.07
N PRO A 19 -36.38 -145.20 100.81
CA PRO A 19 -36.48 -146.35 101.71
C PRO A 19 -35.78 -146.13 103.06
N LEU A 20 -34.64 -145.41 103.06
CA LEU A 20 -33.85 -145.12 104.26
C LEU A 20 -34.55 -144.14 105.19
N LEU A 21 -35.39 -143.25 104.65
CA LEU A 21 -36.23 -142.33 105.40
C LEU A 21 -37.37 -143.01 106.19
N LYS A 22 -37.69 -144.28 105.91
CA LYS A 22 -38.66 -145.09 106.67
C LYS A 22 -38.01 -145.93 107.78
N SER A 23 -36.70 -145.80 107.98
CA SER A 23 -35.91 -146.54 108.97
C SER A 23 -35.54 -145.68 110.18
N HIS A 24 -34.90 -146.26 111.20
CA HIS A 24 -34.36 -145.54 112.36
C HIS A 24 -33.30 -144.46 112.03
N LEU A 25 -32.86 -144.36 110.77
CA LEU A 25 -31.88 -143.38 110.28
C LEU A 25 -32.53 -142.12 109.65
N ASP A 26 -33.85 -141.98 109.73
CA ASP A 26 -34.61 -140.91 109.07
C ASP A 26 -34.01 -139.52 109.29
N THR A 27 -33.65 -139.20 110.53
CA THR A 27 -33.28 -137.87 110.96
C THR A 27 -31.90 -137.50 110.40
N TYR A 28 -30.98 -138.47 110.34
CA TYR A 28 -29.63 -138.27 109.79
C TYR A 28 -29.66 -138.14 108.27
N VAL A 29 -30.36 -139.04 107.57
CA VAL A 29 -30.45 -139.04 106.10
C VAL A 29 -31.19 -137.82 105.59
N ASN A 30 -32.29 -137.43 106.25
CA ASN A 30 -33.05 -136.24 105.88
C ASN A 30 -32.22 -134.96 106.07
N ASN A 31 -31.42 -134.87 107.14
CA ASN A 31 -30.50 -133.75 107.33
C ASN A 31 -29.41 -133.69 106.25
N GLN A 32 -28.83 -134.82 105.84
CA GLN A 32 -27.81 -134.85 104.78
C GLN A 32 -28.40 -134.50 103.40
N LEU A 33 -29.57 -135.03 103.04
CA LEU A 33 -30.26 -134.68 101.81
C LEU A 33 -30.65 -133.19 101.79
N ARG A 34 -31.17 -132.66 102.90
CA ARG A 34 -31.50 -131.24 103.03
C ARG A 34 -30.26 -130.36 102.89
N HIS A 35 -29.13 -130.78 103.44
CA HIS A 35 -27.85 -130.06 103.31
C HIS A 35 -27.31 -130.09 101.88
N ILE A 36 -27.41 -131.22 101.18
CA ILE A 36 -26.97 -131.36 99.78
C ILE A 36 -27.91 -130.59 98.84
N ASN A 37 -29.23 -130.70 99.02
CA ASN A 37 -30.24 -129.96 98.25
C ASN A 37 -30.08 -128.44 98.42
N SER A 38 -29.94 -127.98 99.66
CA SER A 38 -29.69 -126.55 99.95
C SER A 38 -28.39 -126.06 99.30
N ARG A 39 -27.30 -126.83 99.41
CA ARG A 39 -26.01 -126.45 98.84
C ARG A 39 -26.02 -126.43 97.30
N TYR A 40 -26.77 -127.33 96.66
CA TYR A 40 -26.99 -127.30 95.21
C TYR A 40 -27.87 -126.12 94.79
N GLU A 41 -28.97 -125.83 95.49
CA GLU A 41 -29.79 -124.63 95.23
C GLU A 41 -28.97 -123.34 95.37
N VAL A 42 -28.13 -123.22 96.40
CA VAL A 42 -27.21 -122.10 96.57
C VAL A 42 -26.26 -121.99 95.37
N LEU A 43 -25.68 -123.09 94.91
CA LEU A 43 -24.80 -123.09 93.74
C LEU A 43 -25.53 -122.73 92.43
N VAL A 44 -26.77 -123.19 92.24
CA VAL A 44 -27.61 -122.83 91.09
C VAL A 44 -27.99 -121.36 91.12
N ASN A 45 -28.39 -120.84 92.28
CA ASN A 45 -28.72 -119.43 92.45
C ASN A 45 -27.48 -118.54 92.25
N MET A 46 -26.33 -118.93 92.81
CA MET A 46 -25.05 -118.26 92.54
C MET A 46 -24.68 -118.27 91.06
N ALA A 47 -24.87 -119.39 90.35
CA ALA A 47 -24.58 -119.49 88.93
C ALA A 47 -25.55 -118.66 88.06
N LYS A 48 -26.85 -118.63 88.41
CA LYS A 48 -27.84 -117.76 87.77
C LYS A 48 -27.54 -116.29 88.03
N ASP A 49 -27.10 -115.94 89.23
CA ASP A 49 -26.68 -114.58 89.57
C ASP A 49 -25.40 -114.18 88.81
N VAL A 50 -24.43 -115.09 88.68
CA VAL A 50 -23.23 -114.87 87.85
C VAL A 50 -23.59 -114.74 86.38
N LEU A 51 -24.47 -115.59 85.85
CA LEU A 51 -24.94 -115.50 84.45
C LEU A 51 -25.64 -114.17 84.20
N ARG A 52 -26.62 -113.78 85.04
CA ARG A 52 -27.30 -112.48 84.96
C ARG A 52 -26.32 -111.31 85.03
N LYS A 53 -25.30 -111.39 85.90
CA LYS A 53 -24.26 -110.35 85.99
C LYS A 53 -23.42 -110.28 84.70
N VAL A 54 -23.08 -111.42 84.10
CA VAL A 54 -22.31 -111.48 82.85
C VAL A 54 -23.14 -110.98 81.67
N GLU A 55 -24.40 -111.39 81.55
CA GLU A 55 -25.35 -110.91 80.52
C GLU A 55 -25.57 -109.40 80.63
N THR A 56 -25.85 -108.90 81.84
CA THR A 56 -26.01 -107.46 82.08
C THR A 56 -24.74 -106.67 81.75
N ASN A 57 -23.56 -107.22 82.07
CA ASN A 57 -22.27 -106.59 81.75
C ASN A 57 -22.02 -106.56 80.24
N TYR A 58 -22.32 -107.66 79.54
CA TYR A 58 -22.24 -107.73 78.08
C TYR A 58 -23.17 -106.71 77.40
N GLU A 59 -24.44 -106.64 77.79
CA GLU A 59 -25.39 -105.66 77.25
C GLU A 59 -24.94 -104.21 77.48
N GLN A 60 -24.35 -103.93 78.64
CA GLN A 60 -23.78 -102.61 78.95
C GLN A 60 -22.58 -102.29 78.05
N HIS A 61 -21.67 -103.25 77.82
CA HIS A 61 -20.54 -103.08 76.88
C HIS A 61 -21.00 -102.92 75.43
N ASP A 62 -21.97 -103.72 74.97
CA ASP A 62 -22.53 -103.62 73.61
C ASP A 62 -23.20 -102.24 73.39
N SER A 63 -23.96 -101.76 74.38
CA SER A 63 -24.55 -100.42 74.35
C SER A 63 -23.49 -99.31 74.32
N TYR A 64 -22.43 -99.43 75.12
CA TYR A 64 -21.30 -98.49 75.10
C TYR A 64 -20.61 -98.48 73.73
N LEU A 65 -20.28 -99.63 73.15
CA LEU A 65 -19.62 -99.74 71.85
C LEU A 65 -20.48 -99.16 70.72
N LYS A 66 -21.81 -99.37 70.76
CA LYS A 66 -22.76 -98.77 69.80
C LYS A 66 -22.81 -97.24 69.92
N ASN A 67 -22.81 -96.70 71.15
CA ASN A 67 -22.78 -95.25 71.37
C ASN A 67 -21.44 -94.64 70.95
N LEU A 68 -20.34 -95.35 71.22
CA LEU A 68 -18.98 -95.00 70.81
C LEU A 68 -18.85 -94.88 69.29
N ASP A 69 -19.33 -95.88 68.54
CA ASP A 69 -19.33 -95.88 67.08
C ASP A 69 -20.16 -94.73 66.48
N LYS A 70 -21.37 -94.50 67.01
CA LYS A 70 -22.21 -93.37 66.61
C LYS A 70 -21.52 -92.02 66.84
N THR A 71 -20.89 -91.86 68.00
CA THR A 71 -20.17 -90.62 68.35
C THR A 71 -18.97 -90.40 67.46
N ARG A 72 -18.16 -91.43 67.21
CA ARG A 72 -17.01 -91.37 66.29
C ARG A 72 -17.43 -91.01 64.86
N LYS A 73 -18.46 -91.66 64.32
CA LYS A 73 -19.00 -91.34 62.99
C LYS A 73 -19.48 -89.90 62.87
N TRP A 74 -20.14 -89.38 63.91
CA TRP A 74 -20.58 -88.00 63.93
C TRP A 74 -19.39 -87.03 63.99
N LEU A 75 -18.40 -87.30 64.84
CA LEU A 75 -17.18 -86.49 64.97
C LEU A 75 -16.39 -86.44 63.66
N GLU A 76 -16.21 -87.57 62.97
CA GLU A 76 -15.51 -87.61 61.67
C GLU A 76 -16.25 -86.81 60.61
N LYS A 77 -17.58 -86.95 60.51
CA LYS A 77 -18.38 -86.14 59.58
C LYS A 77 -18.26 -84.65 59.87
N ALA A 78 -18.25 -84.25 61.15
CA ALA A 78 -18.06 -82.86 61.55
C ALA A 78 -16.64 -82.35 61.23
N LYS A 79 -15.60 -83.17 61.44
CA LYS A 79 -14.21 -82.85 61.04
C LYS A 79 -14.10 -82.66 59.52
N ASP A 80 -14.78 -83.49 58.73
CA ASP A 80 -14.79 -83.38 57.27
C ASP A 80 -15.43 -82.06 56.80
N VAL A 81 -16.57 -81.67 57.36
CA VAL A 81 -17.23 -80.38 57.05
C VAL A 81 -16.32 -79.19 57.38
N ILE A 82 -15.61 -79.24 58.52
CA ILE A 82 -14.65 -78.19 58.90
C ILE A 82 -13.45 -78.18 57.95
N ARG A 83 -12.94 -79.35 57.55
CA ARG A 83 -11.83 -79.48 56.60
C ARG A 83 -12.20 -78.87 55.25
N GLU A 84 -13.39 -79.16 54.75
CA GLU A 84 -13.91 -78.59 53.49
C GLU A 84 -14.09 -77.07 53.59
N ALA A 85 -14.64 -76.57 54.69
CA ALA A 85 -14.79 -75.14 54.93
C ALA A 85 -13.45 -74.39 55.08
N THR A 86 -12.41 -75.06 55.56
CA THR A 86 -11.06 -74.50 55.71
C THR A 86 -10.22 -74.64 54.43
N SER A 87 -10.52 -75.64 53.59
CA SER A 87 -9.77 -75.90 52.36
C SER A 87 -9.91 -74.73 51.38
N SER A 88 -8.78 -74.12 51.01
CA SER A 88 -8.74 -73.00 50.06
C SER A 88 -9.62 -71.81 50.47
N ALA A 89 -9.65 -71.44 51.76
CA ALA A 89 -10.37 -70.27 52.24
C ALA A 89 -9.78 -68.94 51.72
N SER A 90 -8.47 -68.90 51.43
CA SER A 90 -7.75 -67.71 50.96
C SER A 90 -7.98 -67.36 49.49
N THR A 91 -8.49 -68.28 48.67
CA THR A 91 -8.71 -68.09 47.22
C THR A 91 -10.19 -68.13 46.80
N ALA A 92 -11.11 -68.14 47.77
CA ALA A 92 -12.52 -68.38 47.53
C ALA A 92 -13.29 -67.09 47.21
N SER A 93 -14.23 -67.15 46.24
CA SER A 93 -15.14 -66.04 45.96
C SER A 93 -16.07 -65.77 47.14
N LYS A 94 -16.69 -64.59 47.17
CA LYS A 94 -17.68 -64.21 48.19
C LYS A 94 -18.79 -65.26 48.34
N GLU A 95 -19.31 -65.78 47.24
CA GLU A 95 -20.38 -66.79 47.22
C GLU A 95 -19.91 -68.10 47.86
N VAL A 96 -18.67 -68.51 47.59
CA VAL A 96 -18.07 -69.72 48.16
C VAL A 96 -17.83 -69.55 49.68
N LEU A 97 -17.36 -68.37 50.12
CA LEU A 97 -17.19 -68.06 51.54
C LEU A 97 -18.54 -68.04 52.29
N GLN A 98 -19.60 -67.47 51.68
CA GLN A 98 -20.95 -67.48 52.25
C GLN A 98 -21.51 -68.91 52.37
N ALA A 99 -21.36 -69.72 51.33
CA ALA A 99 -21.80 -71.12 51.35
C ALA A 99 -21.08 -71.94 52.44
N ARG A 100 -19.77 -71.74 52.61
CA ARG A 100 -18.98 -72.40 53.66
C ARG A 100 -19.37 -71.92 55.06
N LEU A 101 -19.63 -70.63 55.25
CA LEU A 101 -20.13 -70.12 56.52
C LEU A 101 -21.49 -70.75 56.88
N ALA A 102 -22.39 -70.88 55.91
CA ALA A 102 -23.68 -71.54 56.10
C ALA A 102 -23.51 -73.01 56.54
N GLN A 103 -22.57 -73.76 55.95
CA GLN A 103 -22.25 -75.13 56.37
C GLN A 103 -21.72 -75.20 57.82
N ILE A 104 -20.83 -74.29 58.21
CA ILE A 104 -20.30 -74.21 59.58
C ILE A 104 -21.38 -73.78 60.59
N GLN A 105 -22.28 -72.88 60.20
CA GLN A 105 -23.42 -72.47 61.02
C GLN A 105 -24.41 -73.63 61.22
N ASP A 106 -24.73 -74.39 60.17
CA ASP A 106 -25.54 -75.62 60.26
C ASP A 106 -24.88 -76.66 61.19
N LEU A 107 -23.57 -76.87 61.05
CA LEU A 107 -22.82 -77.75 61.96
C LEU A 107 -22.86 -77.26 63.41
N ASN A 108 -22.77 -75.95 63.62
CA ASN A 108 -22.87 -75.34 64.95
C ASN A 108 -24.28 -75.49 65.55
N ASN A 109 -25.33 -75.48 64.74
CA ASN A 109 -26.70 -75.75 65.20
C ASN A 109 -26.89 -77.22 65.61
N LYS A 110 -26.24 -78.15 64.91
CA LYS A 110 -26.23 -79.59 65.25
C LYS A 110 -25.32 -79.95 66.43
N ARG A 111 -24.68 -78.97 67.05
CA ARG A 111 -23.79 -79.16 68.21
C ARG A 111 -24.48 -79.89 69.36
N GLU A 112 -25.74 -79.59 69.65
CA GLU A 112 -26.46 -80.22 70.76
C GLU A 112 -26.64 -81.73 70.54
N GLU A 113 -26.84 -82.15 69.28
CA GLU A 113 -26.90 -83.56 68.90
C GLU A 113 -25.56 -84.26 69.16
N GLY A 114 -24.45 -83.65 68.75
CA GLY A 114 -23.10 -84.15 69.00
C GLY A 114 -22.77 -84.23 70.50
N GLN A 115 -23.16 -83.22 71.28
CA GLN A 115 -22.96 -83.19 72.72
C GLN A 115 -23.74 -84.30 73.43
N ASN A 116 -24.98 -84.55 73.00
CA ASN A 116 -25.80 -85.64 73.52
C ASN A 116 -25.18 -87.01 73.23
N LEU A 117 -24.63 -87.22 72.03
CA LEU A 117 -23.94 -88.47 71.66
C LEU A 117 -22.69 -88.71 72.53
N VAL A 118 -21.87 -87.67 72.75
CA VAL A 118 -20.71 -87.73 73.66
C VAL A 118 -21.16 -88.03 75.09
N HIS A 119 -22.20 -87.36 75.59
CA HIS A 119 -22.73 -87.59 76.94
C HIS A 119 -23.27 -89.01 77.13
N MET A 120 -24.01 -89.55 76.15
CA MET A 120 -24.50 -90.93 76.16
C MET A 120 -23.34 -91.94 76.17
N THR A 121 -22.28 -91.68 75.41
CA THR A 121 -21.08 -92.52 75.36
C THR A 121 -20.31 -92.49 76.69
N VAL A 122 -20.16 -91.32 77.30
CA VAL A 122 -19.54 -91.17 78.63
C VAL A 122 -20.36 -91.86 79.70
N SER A 123 -21.68 -91.63 79.74
CA SER A 123 -22.57 -92.25 80.73
C SER A 123 -22.62 -93.77 80.60
N SER A 124 -22.65 -94.30 79.38
CA SER A 124 -22.59 -95.75 79.16
C SER A 124 -21.20 -96.33 79.47
N GLY A 125 -20.12 -95.63 79.12
CA GLY A 125 -18.75 -96.01 79.48
C GLY A 125 -18.50 -96.02 80.99
N GLU A 126 -19.02 -95.04 81.74
CA GLU A 126 -18.96 -95.00 83.22
C GLU A 126 -19.68 -96.16 83.89
N LYS A 127 -20.83 -96.60 83.34
CA LYS A 127 -21.56 -97.79 83.83
C LYS A 127 -20.73 -99.06 83.66
N VAL A 128 -20.10 -99.19 82.49
CA VAL A 128 -19.27 -100.34 82.11
C VAL A 128 -17.96 -100.41 82.92
N LEU A 129 -17.37 -99.25 83.26
CA LEU A 129 -16.16 -99.17 84.07
C LEU A 129 -16.33 -99.84 85.45
N ARG A 130 -17.52 -99.81 86.05
CA ARG A 130 -17.77 -100.38 87.39
C ARG A 130 -17.58 -101.90 87.45
N ASN A 131 -17.78 -102.59 86.32
CA ASN A 131 -17.85 -104.06 86.24
C ASN A 131 -16.75 -104.69 85.36
N THR A 132 -15.76 -103.89 84.91
CA THR A 132 -14.66 -104.34 84.04
C THR A 132 -13.38 -104.60 84.85
N ARG A 133 -12.46 -105.46 84.37
CA ARG A 133 -11.15 -105.71 84.98
C ARG A 133 -10.20 -104.52 84.75
N SER A 134 -9.17 -104.36 85.58
CA SER A 134 -8.28 -103.17 85.61
C SER A 134 -7.62 -102.85 84.26
N ASP A 135 -7.21 -103.85 83.49
CA ASP A 135 -6.64 -103.72 82.14
C ASP A 135 -7.62 -103.12 81.12
N GLY A 136 -8.88 -103.58 81.12
CA GLY A 136 -9.92 -103.02 80.27
C GLY A 136 -10.47 -101.66 80.75
N ARG A 137 -10.32 -101.34 82.04
CA ARG A 137 -10.75 -100.04 82.60
C ARG A 137 -9.88 -98.89 82.12
N GLU A 138 -8.57 -99.07 82.07
CA GLU A 138 -7.65 -98.03 81.60
C GLU A 138 -7.90 -97.69 80.13
N GLU A 139 -8.15 -98.69 79.28
CA GLU A 139 -8.46 -98.52 77.85
C GLU A 139 -9.77 -97.74 77.62
N ILE A 140 -10.85 -98.11 78.32
CA ILE A 140 -12.14 -97.42 78.23
C ILE A 140 -12.01 -95.99 78.76
N GLN A 141 -11.30 -95.78 79.87
CA GLN A 141 -11.09 -94.46 80.44
C GLN A 141 -10.25 -93.56 79.52
N SER A 142 -9.22 -94.11 78.86
CA SER A 142 -8.45 -93.42 77.82
C SER A 142 -9.34 -93.01 76.65
N THR A 143 -10.15 -93.95 76.14
CA THR A 143 -11.07 -93.70 75.02
C THR A 143 -12.13 -92.63 75.36
N LEU A 144 -12.67 -92.62 76.58
CA LEU A 144 -13.63 -91.61 77.02
C LEU A 144 -12.99 -90.22 77.12
N LYS A 145 -11.78 -90.13 77.69
CA LYS A 145 -11.01 -88.88 77.73
C LYS A 145 -10.68 -88.39 76.33
N GLU A 146 -10.32 -89.30 75.42
CA GLU A 146 -10.04 -88.98 74.03
C GLU A 146 -11.25 -88.38 73.32
N ILE A 147 -12.43 -89.02 73.41
CA ILE A 147 -13.66 -88.49 72.80
C ILE A 147 -14.07 -87.14 73.39
N GLN A 148 -13.96 -86.97 74.71
CA GLN A 148 -14.22 -85.67 75.35
C GLN A 148 -13.24 -84.59 74.87
N ALA A 149 -11.95 -84.92 74.75
CA ALA A 149 -10.94 -84.01 74.24
C ALA A 149 -11.13 -83.69 72.75
N GLU A 150 -11.52 -84.68 71.93
CA GLU A 150 -11.86 -84.48 70.52
C GLU A 150 -13.06 -83.57 70.34
N TRP A 151 -14.10 -83.75 71.16
CA TRP A 151 -15.28 -82.88 71.18
C TRP A 151 -14.91 -81.44 71.51
N GLU A 152 -14.14 -81.20 72.57
CA GLU A 152 -13.69 -79.86 72.94
C GLU A 152 -12.84 -79.20 71.85
N ARG A 153 -11.93 -79.96 71.22
CA ARG A 153 -11.14 -79.49 70.08
C ARG A 153 -12.04 -79.13 68.90
N LEU A 154 -13.04 -79.96 68.60
CA LEU A 154 -13.99 -79.73 67.53
C LEU A 154 -14.79 -78.44 67.74
N ILE A 155 -15.32 -78.21 68.95
CA ILE A 155 -16.05 -76.97 69.28
C ILE A 155 -15.18 -75.73 69.07
N LYS A 156 -13.94 -75.76 69.59
CA LYS A 156 -12.99 -74.66 69.36
C LYS A 156 -12.73 -74.45 67.87
N LYS A 157 -12.60 -75.53 67.09
CA LYS A 157 -12.38 -75.50 65.65
C LYS A 157 -13.59 -74.93 64.89
N ILE A 158 -14.82 -75.31 65.24
CA ILE A 158 -16.07 -74.76 64.67
C ILE A 158 -16.13 -73.24 64.91
N SER A 159 -15.93 -72.79 66.15
CA SER A 159 -15.98 -71.37 66.48
C SER A 159 -14.88 -70.56 65.79
N THR A 160 -13.64 -71.05 65.78
CA THR A 160 -12.52 -70.36 65.11
C THR A 160 -12.69 -70.29 63.60
N THR A 161 -13.18 -71.36 62.97
CA THR A 161 -13.47 -71.38 61.52
C THR A 161 -14.62 -70.46 61.17
N LYS A 162 -15.68 -70.41 62.01
CA LYS A 162 -16.79 -69.46 61.86
C LYS A 162 -16.29 -68.01 61.90
N VAL A 163 -15.55 -67.63 62.94
CA VAL A 163 -15.01 -66.27 63.10
C VAL A 163 -14.09 -65.90 61.93
N HIS A 164 -13.25 -66.84 61.48
CA HIS A 164 -12.39 -66.62 60.33
C HIS A 164 -13.21 -66.32 59.05
N LEU A 165 -14.22 -67.14 58.73
CA LEU A 165 -15.08 -66.93 57.56
C LEU A 165 -15.89 -65.62 57.67
N GLU A 166 -16.40 -65.27 58.85
CA GLU A 166 -17.09 -63.99 59.11
C GLU A 166 -16.15 -62.79 58.91
N THR A 167 -14.90 -62.89 59.37
CA THR A 167 -13.88 -61.84 59.20
C THR A 167 -13.52 -61.67 57.72
N SER A 168 -13.29 -62.77 56.99
CA SER A 168 -12.99 -62.72 55.56
C SER A 168 -14.15 -62.17 54.74
N LEU A 169 -15.41 -62.47 55.09
CA LEU A 169 -16.58 -61.88 54.43
C LEU A 169 -16.71 -60.37 54.70
N LEU A 170 -16.31 -59.91 55.88
CA LEU A 170 -16.31 -58.50 56.23
C LEU A 170 -15.21 -57.74 55.46
N GLN A 171 -14.02 -58.33 55.32
CA GLN A 171 -12.96 -57.82 54.44
C GLN A 171 -13.41 -57.74 52.97
N TRP A 172 -14.14 -58.76 52.48
CA TRP A 172 -14.74 -58.75 51.15
C TRP A 172 -15.80 -57.65 50.97
N ALA A 173 -16.61 -57.38 52.00
CA ALA A 173 -17.59 -56.31 51.96
C ALA A 173 -16.91 -54.92 51.93
N ASP A 174 -15.86 -54.72 52.73
CA ASP A 174 -15.06 -53.50 52.70
C ASP A 174 -14.36 -53.29 51.34
N TYR A 175 -13.77 -54.35 50.78
CA TYR A 175 -13.18 -54.31 49.45
C TYR A 175 -14.21 -54.02 48.36
N SER A 176 -15.35 -54.71 48.34
CA SER A 176 -16.39 -54.50 47.33
C SER A 176 -16.96 -53.07 47.39
N SER A 177 -17.12 -52.50 48.59
CA SER A 177 -17.50 -51.10 48.76
C SER A 177 -16.38 -50.15 48.32
N SER A 178 -15.13 -50.48 48.64
CA SER A 178 -13.96 -49.66 48.27
C SER A 178 -13.70 -49.70 46.76
N TYR A 179 -14.05 -50.77 46.05
CA TYR A 179 -13.82 -50.97 44.62
C TYR A 179 -14.89 -50.29 43.74
N SER A 180 -16.14 -50.25 44.20
CA SER A 180 -17.23 -49.60 43.46
C SER A 180 -17.04 -48.09 43.33
N GLN A 181 -16.44 -47.45 44.35
CA GLN A 181 -16.18 -46.01 44.37
C GLN A 181 -15.22 -45.55 43.26
N PRO A 182 -14.00 -46.11 43.09
CA PRO A 182 -13.15 -45.82 41.94
C PRO A 182 -13.80 -46.07 40.60
N GLN A 183 -14.57 -47.16 40.47
CA GLN A 183 -15.18 -47.51 39.19
C GLN A 183 -16.24 -46.49 38.75
N GLN A 184 -17.09 -46.03 39.68
CA GLN A 184 -18.02 -44.94 39.41
C GLN A 184 -17.27 -43.64 39.12
N TRP A 185 -16.25 -43.32 39.93
CA TRP A 185 -15.49 -42.09 39.77
C TRP A 185 -14.78 -41.99 38.41
N ILE A 186 -14.16 -43.08 37.95
CA ILE A 186 -13.53 -43.17 36.62
C ILE A 186 -14.59 -42.96 35.54
N SER A 187 -15.74 -43.64 35.63
CA SER A 187 -16.83 -43.50 34.64
C SER A 187 -17.35 -42.06 34.57
N ASP A 188 -17.55 -41.41 35.72
CA ASP A 188 -18.01 -40.02 35.81
C ASP A 188 -16.99 -39.05 35.23
N ARG A 189 -15.68 -39.29 35.42
CA ARG A 189 -14.63 -38.43 34.87
C ARG A 189 -14.38 -38.68 33.39
N GLU A 190 -14.51 -39.91 32.91
CA GLU A 190 -14.55 -40.23 31.48
C GLU A 190 -15.71 -39.49 30.79
N ALA A 191 -16.91 -39.51 31.37
CA ALA A 191 -18.08 -38.81 30.84
C ALA A 191 -17.87 -37.29 30.79
N LYS A 192 -17.34 -36.69 31.87
CA LYS A 192 -17.01 -35.25 31.88
C LYS A 192 -15.91 -34.90 30.88
N LEU A 193 -14.90 -35.77 30.72
CA LEU A 193 -13.84 -35.54 29.74
C LEU A 193 -14.39 -35.56 28.31
N MET A 194 -15.32 -36.47 28.00
CA MET A 194 -16.02 -36.48 26.71
C MET A 194 -16.88 -35.24 26.51
N GLU A 195 -17.62 -34.79 27.54
CA GLU A 195 -18.44 -33.57 27.45
C GLU A 195 -17.58 -32.35 27.09
N VAL A 196 -16.42 -32.18 27.72
CA VAL A 196 -15.50 -31.06 27.43
C VAL A 196 -14.84 -31.19 26.06
N CYS A 197 -14.67 -32.41 25.55
CA CYS A 197 -14.21 -32.67 24.19
C CYS A 197 -15.29 -32.31 23.13
N GLU A 198 -16.56 -32.58 23.43
CA GLU A 198 -17.70 -32.31 22.56
C GLU A 198 -18.20 -30.87 22.62
N GLN A 199 -17.89 -30.12 23.69
CA GLN A 199 -18.07 -28.67 23.80
C GLN A 199 -17.15 -27.94 22.80
N LYS A 200 -17.43 -28.14 21.51
CA LYS A 200 -16.92 -27.33 20.42
C LYS A 200 -17.45 -25.91 20.62
N VAL A 201 -16.59 -24.93 20.34
CA VAL A 201 -16.96 -23.51 20.28
C VAL A 201 -18.24 -23.38 19.45
N SER A 202 -19.32 -22.95 20.10
CA SER A 202 -20.66 -22.97 19.50
C SER A 202 -20.70 -22.08 18.26
N ARG A 203 -21.06 -22.67 17.10
CA ARG A 203 -21.26 -22.03 15.79
C ARG A 203 -22.11 -20.74 15.83
N ALA A 204 -22.97 -20.58 16.83
CA ALA A 204 -23.96 -19.51 16.93
C ALA A 204 -23.41 -18.11 17.26
N LYS A 205 -22.16 -17.97 17.71
CA LYS A 205 -21.57 -16.65 18.06
C LYS A 205 -20.64 -16.04 16.99
N ARG A 206 -20.33 -16.76 15.91
CA ARG A 206 -19.38 -16.30 14.86
C ARG A 206 -19.88 -15.08 14.06
N GLY A 207 -21.19 -14.80 14.04
CA GLY A 207 -21.76 -13.74 13.20
C GLY A 207 -21.48 -12.29 13.61
N GLN A 208 -20.74 -12.03 14.70
CA GLN A 208 -20.48 -10.66 15.19
C GLN A 208 -19.00 -10.22 15.18
N ALA A 209 -18.06 -11.14 14.93
CA ALA A 209 -16.63 -10.83 14.93
C ALA A 209 -16.01 -11.11 13.55
N SER A 210 -15.47 -10.07 12.92
CA SER A 210 -14.63 -10.16 11.71
C SER A 210 -13.16 -10.05 12.10
N GLY A 211 -12.25 -10.54 11.27
CA GLY A 211 -10.83 -10.48 11.57
C GLY A 211 -10.37 -11.63 12.47
N LEU A 212 -9.13 -11.53 12.94
CA LEU A 212 -8.54 -12.32 14.03
C LEU A 212 -9.42 -12.49 15.29
N GLY A 213 -10.42 -11.62 15.51
CA GLY A 213 -11.37 -11.71 16.62
C GLY A 213 -12.37 -12.85 16.52
N SER A 214 -12.47 -13.52 15.37
CA SER A 214 -13.40 -14.61 15.08
C SER A 214 -12.98 -15.97 15.67
N LEU A 215 -11.69 -16.17 16.00
CA LEU A 215 -11.12 -17.44 16.49
C LEU A 215 -11.51 -17.83 17.95
N SER A 216 -12.49 -17.14 18.56
CA SER A 216 -13.04 -17.36 19.91
C SER A 216 -12.04 -17.88 20.96
N ILE A 217 -10.83 -17.29 20.98
CA ILE A 217 -9.71 -17.75 21.81
C ILE A 217 -10.04 -17.75 23.30
N VAL A 218 -10.94 -16.86 23.73
CA VAL A 218 -11.41 -16.75 25.11
C VAL A 218 -12.18 -18.01 25.52
N GLU A 219 -13.05 -18.52 24.65
CA GLU A 219 -13.83 -19.74 24.91
C GLU A 219 -12.89 -20.95 24.92
N ARG A 220 -11.96 -21.06 23.96
CA ARG A 220 -10.95 -22.15 23.95
C ARG A 220 -10.06 -22.14 25.20
N LYS A 221 -9.64 -20.96 25.69
CA LYS A 221 -8.89 -20.82 26.95
C LYS A 221 -9.72 -21.25 28.18
N ALA A 222 -11.02 -21.01 28.18
CA ALA A 222 -11.91 -21.49 29.25
C ALA A 222 -12.02 -23.02 29.24
N THR A 223 -12.23 -23.62 28.06
CA THR A 223 -12.25 -25.08 27.88
C THR A 223 -10.93 -25.72 28.34
N LEU A 224 -9.77 -25.15 27.95
CA LEU A 224 -8.47 -25.64 28.38
C LEU A 224 -8.30 -25.64 29.91
N ARG A 225 -8.78 -24.59 30.60
CA ARG A 225 -8.76 -24.53 32.08
C ARG A 225 -9.65 -25.60 32.70
N GLN A 226 -10.81 -25.86 32.11
CA GLN A 226 -11.71 -26.92 32.55
C GLN A 226 -11.05 -28.30 32.39
N THR A 227 -10.44 -28.58 31.23
CA THR A 227 -9.68 -29.81 30.99
C THR A 227 -8.51 -29.94 31.97
N SER A 228 -7.78 -28.85 32.24
CA SER A 228 -6.70 -28.83 33.25
C SER A 228 -7.19 -29.25 34.64
N SER A 229 -8.37 -28.76 35.05
CA SER A 229 -8.98 -29.14 36.33
C SER A 229 -9.32 -30.63 36.36
N ILE A 230 -9.83 -31.19 35.27
CA ILE A 230 -10.14 -32.63 35.16
C ILE A 230 -8.85 -33.47 35.24
N VAL A 231 -7.79 -33.06 34.55
CA VAL A 231 -6.48 -33.74 34.63
C VAL A 231 -5.94 -33.73 36.06
N GLN A 232 -6.06 -32.61 36.77
CA GLN A 232 -5.63 -32.51 38.17
C GLN A 232 -6.46 -33.41 39.09
N ASP A 233 -7.78 -33.47 38.89
CA ASP A 233 -8.67 -34.40 39.58
C ASP A 233 -8.20 -35.86 39.38
N ILE A 234 -7.90 -36.26 38.13
CA ILE A 234 -7.43 -37.62 37.78
C ILE A 234 -6.11 -37.94 38.44
N VAL A 235 -5.13 -37.04 38.40
CA VAL A 235 -3.83 -37.27 39.06
C VAL A 235 -4.00 -37.37 40.57
N SER A 236 -4.89 -36.57 41.18
CA SER A 236 -5.15 -36.62 42.63
C SER A 236 -5.83 -37.90 43.10
N PHE A 237 -6.46 -38.65 42.19
CA PHE A 237 -7.18 -39.90 42.49
C PHE A 237 -6.28 -41.15 42.50
N GLU A 238 -5.02 -41.02 42.02
CA GLU A 238 -4.01 -42.09 42.00
C GLU A 238 -3.87 -42.83 43.35
N PRO A 239 -3.77 -42.16 44.52
CA PRO A 239 -3.60 -42.86 45.80
C PRO A 239 -4.80 -43.76 46.16
N MET A 240 -6.01 -43.38 45.71
CA MET A 240 -7.22 -44.18 45.93
C MET A 240 -7.19 -45.46 45.08
N ILE A 241 -6.72 -45.37 43.84
CA ILE A 241 -6.51 -46.53 42.97
C ILE A 241 -5.50 -47.48 43.61
N GLN A 242 -4.34 -46.97 44.04
CA GLN A 242 -3.31 -47.78 44.71
C GLN A 242 -3.83 -48.47 45.96
N SER A 243 -4.61 -47.77 46.79
CA SER A 243 -5.25 -48.34 47.99
C SER A 243 -6.18 -49.52 47.64
N VAL A 244 -7.00 -49.37 46.60
CA VAL A 244 -7.95 -50.42 46.17
C VAL A 244 -7.22 -51.60 45.50
N THR A 245 -6.16 -51.33 44.75
CA THR A 245 -5.30 -52.36 44.15
C THR A 245 -4.58 -53.17 45.23
N LEU A 246 -4.04 -52.54 46.28
CA LEU A 246 -3.44 -53.22 47.42
C LEU A 246 -4.45 -54.11 48.16
N LYS A 247 -5.66 -53.59 48.44
CA LYS A 247 -6.74 -54.38 49.05
C LYS A 247 -7.15 -55.58 48.17
N ALA A 248 -7.12 -55.42 46.85
CA ALA A 248 -7.40 -56.51 45.91
C ALA A 248 -6.29 -57.58 45.93
N GLU A 249 -5.02 -57.17 46.02
CA GLU A 249 -3.88 -58.08 46.16
C GLU A 249 -3.98 -58.91 47.46
N ASP A 250 -4.31 -58.28 48.58
CA ASP A 250 -4.53 -58.96 49.87
C ASP A 250 -5.63 -60.05 49.80
N LEU A 251 -6.65 -59.84 48.96
CA LEU A 251 -7.74 -60.78 48.70
C LEU A 251 -7.51 -61.68 47.47
N GLN A 252 -6.30 -61.66 46.90
CA GLN A 252 -5.90 -62.43 45.72
C GLN A 252 -6.80 -62.17 44.48
N GLN A 253 -7.37 -60.97 44.37
CA GLN A 253 -8.23 -60.50 43.28
C GLN A 253 -7.43 -59.78 42.18
N ALA A 254 -6.47 -60.48 41.58
CA ALA A 254 -5.55 -59.88 40.60
C ALA A 254 -6.25 -59.32 39.35
N LEU A 255 -7.32 -59.96 38.86
CA LEU A 255 -8.04 -59.54 37.65
C LEU A 255 -8.77 -58.19 37.84
N PRO A 256 -9.64 -58.00 38.85
CA PRO A 256 -10.24 -56.69 39.14
C PRO A 256 -9.21 -55.60 39.44
N ALA A 257 -8.13 -55.91 40.17
CA ALA A 257 -7.04 -54.96 40.41
C ALA A 257 -6.42 -54.46 39.11
N SER A 258 -6.10 -55.37 38.18
CA SER A 258 -5.55 -55.01 36.89
C SER A 258 -6.55 -54.21 36.03
N GLU A 259 -7.84 -54.51 36.10
CA GLU A 259 -8.87 -53.83 35.31
C GLU A 259 -9.04 -52.37 35.75
N ILE A 260 -9.13 -52.11 37.06
CA ILE A 260 -9.30 -50.74 37.57
C ILE A 260 -8.06 -49.88 37.32
N THR A 261 -6.86 -50.46 37.50
CA THR A 261 -5.59 -49.79 37.18
C THR A 261 -5.51 -49.49 35.68
N SER A 262 -5.86 -50.44 34.81
CA SER A 262 -5.85 -50.23 33.36
C SER A 262 -6.83 -49.15 32.91
N LYS A 263 -8.06 -49.15 33.43
CA LYS A 263 -9.06 -48.10 33.15
C LYS A 263 -8.56 -46.72 33.59
N TYR A 264 -8.01 -46.62 34.80
CA TYR A 264 -7.43 -45.38 35.30
C TYR A 264 -6.28 -44.88 34.41
N GLU A 265 -5.35 -45.76 34.03
CA GLU A 265 -4.22 -45.40 33.16
C GLU A 265 -4.68 -44.92 31.78
N ILE A 266 -5.70 -45.55 31.20
CA ILE A 266 -6.31 -45.12 29.94
C ILE A 266 -6.95 -43.74 30.09
N LEU A 267 -7.76 -43.52 31.12
CA LEU A 267 -8.36 -42.21 31.41
C LEU A 267 -7.28 -41.13 31.61
N SER A 268 -6.27 -41.40 32.43
CA SER A 268 -5.16 -40.49 32.71
C SER A 268 -4.37 -40.13 31.45
N ARG A 269 -4.08 -41.11 30.59
CA ARG A 269 -3.43 -40.89 29.31
C ARG A 269 -4.28 -40.04 28.37
N THR A 270 -5.54 -40.43 28.18
CA THR A 270 -6.48 -39.74 27.28
C THR A 270 -6.71 -38.29 27.72
N ALA A 271 -6.83 -38.04 29.02
CA ALA A 271 -7.00 -36.69 29.56
C ALA A 271 -5.75 -35.81 29.33
N LYS A 272 -4.54 -36.38 29.51
CA LYS A 272 -3.28 -35.67 29.24
C LYS A 272 -3.10 -35.37 27.76
N GLU A 273 -3.37 -36.33 26.89
CA GLU A 273 -3.29 -36.15 25.42
C GLU A 273 -4.28 -35.09 24.93
N LEU A 274 -5.52 -35.11 25.45
CA LEU A 274 -6.53 -34.09 25.12
C LEU A 274 -6.11 -32.70 25.61
N PHE A 275 -5.63 -32.60 26.84
CA PHE A 275 -5.13 -31.35 27.41
C PHE A 275 -3.99 -30.77 26.56
N GLU A 276 -3.02 -31.61 26.21
CA GLU A 276 -1.85 -31.20 25.42
C GLU A 276 -2.27 -30.69 24.04
N LYS A 277 -3.14 -31.43 23.34
CA LYS A 277 -3.68 -31.02 22.04
C LYS A 277 -4.45 -29.69 22.12
N GLN A 278 -5.31 -29.53 23.13
CA GLN A 278 -6.04 -28.27 23.34
C GLN A 278 -5.09 -27.11 23.67
N ARG A 279 -4.02 -27.37 24.45
CA ARG A 279 -3.00 -26.39 24.80
C ARG A 279 -2.25 -25.92 23.56
N GLU A 280 -1.73 -26.84 22.76
CA GLU A 280 -1.03 -26.52 21.51
C GLU A 280 -1.92 -25.71 20.57
N THR A 281 -3.19 -26.08 20.43
CA THR A 281 -4.16 -25.34 19.59
C THR A 281 -4.35 -23.90 20.10
N VAL A 282 -4.55 -23.73 21.41
CA VAL A 282 -4.73 -22.40 22.03
C VAL A 282 -3.47 -21.54 21.89
N GLU A 283 -2.29 -22.12 22.11
CA GLU A 283 -1.02 -21.43 21.97
C GLU A 283 -0.76 -21.02 20.51
N GLY A 284 -1.01 -21.92 19.54
CA GLY A 284 -0.88 -21.64 18.12
C GLY A 284 -1.82 -20.54 17.64
N HIS A 285 -3.12 -20.63 17.98
CA HIS A 285 -4.09 -19.58 17.64
C HIS A 285 -3.72 -18.24 18.28
N GLN A 286 -3.30 -18.23 19.54
CA GLN A 286 -2.88 -17.00 20.22
C GLN A 286 -1.65 -16.38 19.56
N ALA A 287 -0.64 -17.18 19.21
CA ALA A 287 0.57 -16.70 18.55
C ALA A 287 0.25 -16.09 17.17
N PHE A 288 -0.61 -16.73 16.38
CA PHE A 288 -1.10 -16.18 15.12
C PHE A 288 -1.85 -14.86 15.34
N ILE A 289 -2.75 -14.80 16.33
CA ILE A 289 -3.51 -13.58 16.66
C ILE A 289 -2.56 -12.43 17.05
N ASP A 290 -1.57 -12.70 17.89
CA ASP A 290 -0.64 -11.67 18.34
C ASP A 290 0.24 -11.16 17.19
N ALA A 291 0.75 -12.06 16.34
CA ALA A 291 1.53 -11.69 15.17
C ALA A 291 0.71 -10.92 14.12
N GLY A 292 -0.52 -11.35 13.83
CA GLY A 292 -1.42 -10.66 12.90
C GLY A 292 -1.83 -9.27 13.40
N ASN A 293 -2.03 -9.10 14.72
CA ASN A 293 -2.30 -7.79 15.33
C ASN A 293 -1.09 -6.85 15.30
N ASP A 294 0.12 -7.38 15.55
CA ASP A 294 1.37 -6.62 15.43
C ASP A 294 1.58 -6.12 13.99
N PHE A 295 1.42 -7.00 13.00
CA PHE A 295 1.46 -6.63 11.59
C PHE A 295 0.37 -5.61 11.23
N SER A 296 -0.89 -5.86 11.61
CA SER A 296 -2.01 -4.96 11.31
C SER A 296 -1.79 -3.56 11.91
N THR A 297 -1.22 -3.47 13.11
CA THR A 297 -0.88 -2.20 13.76
C THR A 297 0.21 -1.48 12.99
N TRP A 298 1.24 -2.19 12.55
CA TRP A 298 2.31 -1.64 11.72
C TRP A 298 1.76 -1.11 10.38
N VAL A 299 0.97 -1.90 9.65
CA VAL A 299 0.36 -1.49 8.36
C VAL A 299 -0.53 -0.27 8.55
N ARG A 300 -1.36 -0.23 9.60
CA ARG A 300 -2.21 0.93 9.89
C ARG A 300 -1.39 2.19 10.12
N ALA A 301 -0.32 2.11 10.91
CA ALA A 301 0.57 3.24 11.16
C ALA A 301 1.34 3.67 9.89
N ALA A 302 1.72 2.74 9.03
CA ALA A 302 2.34 3.02 7.75
C ALA A 302 1.36 3.70 6.78
N LYS A 303 0.10 3.22 6.70
CA LYS A 303 -0.98 3.84 5.90
C LYS A 303 -1.31 5.25 6.38
N GLU A 304 -1.35 5.51 7.69
CA GLU A 304 -1.59 6.86 8.23
C GLU A 304 -0.44 7.84 7.90
N ARG A 305 0.81 7.36 7.87
CA ARG A 305 1.94 8.19 7.43
C ARG A 305 1.93 8.43 5.92
N LEU A 306 1.54 7.41 5.14
CA LEU A 306 1.39 7.52 3.69
C LEU A 306 0.31 8.53 3.29
N SER A 307 -0.84 8.54 3.97
CA SER A 307 -1.94 9.46 3.65
C SER A 307 -1.56 10.94 3.76
N LYS A 308 -0.57 11.28 4.61
CA LYS A 308 -0.02 12.65 4.72
C LYS A 308 0.79 13.08 3.50
N CYS A 309 1.22 12.13 2.67
CA CYS A 309 2.03 12.36 1.48
C CYS A 309 1.27 12.05 0.18
N GLU A 310 0.01 11.60 0.25
CA GLU A 310 -0.74 11.06 -0.88
C GLU A 310 -1.05 12.11 -1.95
N GLU A 311 -1.28 13.35 -1.53
CA GLU A 311 -1.61 14.44 -2.43
C GLU A 311 -0.35 15.17 -2.93
N PRO A 312 -0.15 15.31 -4.26
CA PRO A 312 0.97 16.03 -4.86
C PRO A 312 0.80 17.56 -4.81
N THR A 313 0.33 18.09 -3.68
CA THR A 313 0.06 19.52 -3.46
C THR A 313 1.29 20.29 -2.97
N GLY A 314 1.48 21.51 -3.50
CA GLY A 314 2.51 22.47 -3.07
C GLY A 314 3.60 22.77 -4.12
N ASP A 315 4.67 23.45 -3.67
CA ASP A 315 5.86 23.70 -4.49
C ASP A 315 6.78 22.49 -4.58
N LYS A 316 7.76 22.59 -5.49
CA LYS A 316 8.81 21.59 -5.70
C LYS A 316 9.50 21.14 -4.40
N GLU A 317 9.77 22.06 -3.47
CA GLU A 317 10.41 21.74 -2.18
C GLU A 317 9.48 20.94 -1.26
N SER A 318 8.19 21.32 -1.20
CA SER A 318 7.16 20.56 -0.48
C SER A 318 7.01 19.15 -1.03
N LEU A 319 6.97 18.98 -2.35
CA LEU A 319 6.90 17.66 -2.99
C LEU A 319 8.16 16.84 -2.73
N ALA A 320 9.35 17.45 -2.79
CA ALA A 320 10.62 16.77 -2.48
C ALA A 320 10.67 16.29 -1.02
N THR A 321 10.13 17.09 -0.09
CA THR A 321 10.01 16.72 1.33
C THR A 321 9.06 15.54 1.53
N LYS A 322 7.88 15.56 0.90
CA LYS A 322 6.95 14.42 0.89
C LYS A 322 7.60 13.16 0.28
N LEU A 323 8.35 13.30 -0.81
CA LEU A 323 9.07 12.19 -1.44
C LEU A 323 10.14 11.60 -0.51
N ASN A 324 10.84 12.43 0.27
CA ASN A 324 11.79 11.95 1.27
C ASN A 324 11.11 11.15 2.39
N HIS A 325 9.95 11.57 2.88
CA HIS A 325 9.16 10.77 3.82
C HIS A 325 8.72 9.44 3.21
N LEU A 326 8.33 9.44 1.93
CA LEU A 326 8.00 8.23 1.19
C LEU A 326 9.18 7.27 1.06
N LYS A 327 10.40 7.78 0.86
CA LYS A 327 11.63 6.95 0.87
C LYS A 327 11.89 6.30 2.22
N ILE A 328 11.57 6.99 3.32
CA ILE A 328 11.65 6.41 4.67
C ILE A 328 10.66 5.25 4.80
N LEU A 329 9.40 5.44 4.38
CA LEU A 329 8.38 4.38 4.36
C LEU A 329 8.78 3.19 3.47
N GLN A 330 9.40 3.45 2.32
CA GLN A 330 9.99 2.40 1.47
C GLN A 330 11.11 1.65 2.19
N GLY A 331 11.96 2.34 2.94
CA GLY A 331 13.01 1.73 3.76
C GLY A 331 12.49 0.85 4.89
N GLU A 332 11.28 1.11 5.39
CA GLU A 332 10.61 0.32 6.43
C GLU A 332 9.84 -0.88 5.87
N THR A 333 9.63 -0.95 4.55
CA THR A 333 8.90 -2.05 3.90
C THR A 333 9.42 -3.45 4.26
N PRO A 334 10.75 -3.71 4.33
CA PRO A 334 11.28 -5.00 4.75
C PRO A 334 10.89 -5.39 6.19
N GLU A 335 10.66 -4.43 7.08
CA GLU A 335 10.16 -4.71 8.43
C GLU A 335 8.72 -5.23 8.37
N GLY A 336 7.88 -4.59 7.56
CA GLY A 336 6.50 -5.01 7.32
C GLY A 336 6.42 -6.40 6.68
N GLU A 337 7.26 -6.66 5.68
CA GLU A 337 7.35 -7.97 5.01
C GLU A 337 7.73 -9.07 6.00
N LYS A 338 8.73 -8.82 6.87
CA LYS A 338 9.11 -9.76 7.92
C LYS A 338 7.98 -10.01 8.93
N LYS A 339 7.25 -8.96 9.34
CA LYS A 339 6.10 -9.11 10.25
C LYS A 339 4.98 -9.92 9.60
N LEU A 340 4.71 -9.71 8.31
CA LEU A 340 3.76 -10.50 7.55
C LEU A 340 4.22 -11.96 7.47
N GLU A 341 5.47 -12.22 7.10
CA GLU A 341 6.03 -13.57 7.00
C GLU A 341 5.87 -14.35 8.32
N VAL A 342 6.15 -13.72 9.46
CA VAL A 342 5.94 -14.33 10.78
C VAL A 342 4.46 -14.65 11.03
N ALA A 343 3.55 -13.72 10.69
CA ALA A 343 2.12 -13.96 10.83
C ALA A 343 1.63 -15.10 9.93
N LEU A 344 2.14 -15.20 8.70
CA LEU A 344 1.83 -16.28 7.77
C LEU A 344 2.33 -17.64 8.26
N GLN A 345 3.57 -17.72 8.72
CA GLN A 345 4.14 -18.95 9.28
C GLN A 345 3.35 -19.42 10.51
N LEU A 346 2.99 -18.51 11.41
CA LEU A 346 2.16 -18.84 12.57
C LEU A 346 0.73 -19.19 12.18
N GLY A 347 0.21 -18.59 11.09
CA GLY A 347 -1.06 -18.95 10.48
C GLY A 347 -1.07 -20.39 9.97
N GLU A 348 -0.02 -20.83 9.27
CA GLU A 348 0.13 -22.22 8.82
C GLU A 348 0.18 -23.20 10.01
N VAL A 349 0.93 -22.88 11.06
CA VAL A 349 1.00 -23.69 12.29
C VAL A 349 -0.37 -23.77 12.97
N ALA A 350 -1.05 -22.63 13.14
CA ALA A 350 -2.40 -22.59 13.71
C ALA A 350 -3.40 -23.41 12.88
N CYS A 351 -3.31 -23.31 11.55
CA CYS A 351 -4.15 -24.01 10.58
C CYS A 351 -3.95 -25.55 10.64
N ALA A 352 -2.73 -26.01 10.91
CA ALA A 352 -2.43 -27.44 11.09
C ALA A 352 -3.03 -28.04 12.39
N LEU A 353 -3.22 -27.20 13.41
CA LEU A 353 -3.77 -27.59 14.71
C LEU A 353 -5.30 -27.38 14.80
N ALA A 354 -5.85 -26.56 13.90
CA ALA A 354 -7.25 -26.17 13.87
C ALA A 354 -8.21 -27.29 13.45
N ASP A 355 -9.47 -27.16 13.86
CA ASP A 355 -10.57 -27.91 13.27
C ASP A 355 -11.01 -27.29 11.94
N ALA A 356 -11.83 -28.00 11.15
CA ALA A 356 -12.20 -27.56 9.80
C ALA A 356 -12.86 -26.16 9.76
N ASP A 357 -13.60 -25.82 10.81
CA ASP A 357 -14.32 -24.56 10.91
C ASP A 357 -13.36 -23.39 11.21
N ASP A 358 -12.39 -23.56 12.12
CA ASP A 358 -11.37 -22.55 12.40
C ASP A 358 -10.32 -22.46 11.29
N LYS A 359 -10.10 -23.55 10.55
CA LYS A 359 -9.19 -23.58 9.40
C LYS A 359 -9.59 -22.59 8.32
N GLU A 360 -10.88 -22.57 7.95
CA GLU A 360 -11.45 -21.63 6.98
C GLU A 360 -11.23 -20.18 7.43
N VAL A 361 -11.44 -19.90 8.72
CA VAL A 361 -11.23 -18.58 9.31
C VAL A 361 -9.76 -18.16 9.24
N ILE A 362 -8.82 -19.04 9.59
CA ILE A 362 -7.38 -18.74 9.54
C ILE A 362 -6.94 -18.49 8.10
N GLU A 363 -7.41 -19.30 7.15
CA GLU A 363 -7.10 -19.15 5.73
C GLU A 363 -7.64 -17.83 5.17
N GLU A 364 -8.87 -17.41 5.53
CA GLU A 364 -9.43 -16.11 5.16
C GLU A 364 -8.60 -14.95 5.73
N GLU A 365 -8.24 -15.01 7.02
CA GLU A 365 -7.42 -13.96 7.65
C GLU A 365 -6.01 -13.86 7.06
N VAL A 366 -5.39 -14.99 6.72
CA VAL A 366 -4.09 -14.99 6.03
C VAL A 366 -4.17 -14.22 4.71
N VAL A 367 -5.22 -14.44 3.92
CA VAL A 367 -5.45 -13.72 2.66
C VAL A 367 -5.65 -12.23 2.93
N LEU A 368 -6.46 -11.86 3.93
CA LEU A 368 -6.69 -10.45 4.28
C LEU A 368 -5.41 -9.72 4.70
N LEU A 369 -4.50 -10.38 5.43
CA LEU A 369 -3.21 -9.79 5.82
C LEU A 369 -2.31 -9.57 4.60
N GLN A 370 -2.27 -10.51 3.65
CA GLN A 370 -1.52 -10.38 2.39
C GLN A 370 -2.08 -9.24 1.55
N ASP A 371 -3.38 -9.24 1.28
CA ASP A 371 -4.07 -8.18 0.54
C ASP A 371 -3.84 -6.81 1.18
N ALA A 372 -3.84 -6.72 2.51
CA ALA A 372 -3.60 -5.46 3.21
C ALA A 372 -2.19 -4.91 2.96
N PHE A 373 -1.19 -5.79 2.82
CA PHE A 373 0.19 -5.43 2.48
C PHE A 373 0.33 -5.05 1.01
N ASP A 374 -0.21 -5.85 0.10
CA ASP A 374 -0.11 -5.61 -1.35
C ASP A 374 -0.77 -4.27 -1.71
N ASN A 375 -1.97 -4.01 -1.17
CA ASN A 375 -2.65 -2.72 -1.32
C ASN A 375 -1.84 -1.56 -0.73
N TYR A 376 -1.07 -1.79 0.35
CA TYR A 376 -0.18 -0.77 0.89
C TYR A 376 0.99 -0.49 -0.05
N LEU A 377 1.65 -1.53 -0.59
CA LEU A 377 2.76 -1.39 -1.54
C LEU A 377 2.34 -0.72 -2.84
N GLU A 378 1.18 -1.08 -3.39
CA GLU A 378 0.63 -0.45 -4.58
C GLU A 378 0.38 1.04 -4.36
N ASN A 379 -0.25 1.40 -3.24
CA ASN A 379 -0.50 2.81 -2.91
C ASN A 379 0.81 3.58 -2.64
N LEU A 380 1.79 2.94 -2.01
CA LEU A 380 3.11 3.51 -1.76
C LEU A 380 3.82 3.87 -3.08
N ASN A 381 3.83 2.94 -4.03
CA ASN A 381 4.44 3.14 -5.35
C ASN A 381 3.65 4.14 -6.20
N ARG A 382 2.32 4.04 -6.24
CA ARG A 382 1.47 5.02 -6.93
C ARG A 382 1.72 6.44 -6.43
N THR A 383 1.81 6.62 -5.11
CA THR A 383 2.06 7.94 -4.53
C THR A 383 3.46 8.45 -4.88
N LYS A 384 4.47 7.58 -4.84
CA LYS A 384 5.82 7.93 -5.28
C LYS A 384 5.84 8.41 -6.73
N ASP A 385 5.23 7.66 -7.65
CA ASP A 385 5.18 8.02 -9.07
C ASP A 385 4.47 9.36 -9.30
N LEU A 386 3.38 9.62 -8.56
CA LEU A 386 2.66 10.89 -8.60
C LEU A 386 3.54 12.06 -8.14
N LEU A 387 4.27 11.91 -7.02
CA LEU A 387 5.17 12.95 -6.52
C LEU A 387 6.37 13.18 -7.45
N GLU A 388 7.00 12.11 -7.95
CA GLU A 388 8.11 12.21 -8.90
C GLU A 388 7.67 12.88 -10.22
N SER A 389 6.48 12.54 -10.73
CA SER A 389 5.87 13.23 -11.87
C SER A 389 5.63 14.71 -11.59
N GLY A 390 5.10 15.06 -10.40
CA GLY A 390 4.91 16.44 -9.99
C GLY A 390 6.22 17.23 -9.94
N ILE A 391 7.29 16.65 -9.37
CA ILE A 391 8.63 17.26 -9.31
C ILE A 391 9.21 17.47 -10.71
N MET A 392 9.04 16.49 -11.61
CA MET A 392 9.49 16.61 -13.00
C MET A 392 8.80 17.77 -13.71
N LYS A 393 7.46 17.86 -13.62
CA LYS A 393 6.66 18.97 -14.19
C LYS A 393 7.09 20.31 -13.62
N TRP A 394 7.34 20.38 -12.31
CA TRP A 394 7.88 21.57 -11.66
C TRP A 394 9.24 21.97 -12.23
N SER A 395 10.16 21.02 -12.42
CA SER A 395 11.49 21.31 -12.96
C SER A 395 11.42 21.81 -14.39
N GLU A 396 10.61 21.16 -15.24
CA GLU A 396 10.43 21.57 -16.62
C GLU A 396 9.82 22.98 -16.72
N TYR A 397 8.82 23.30 -15.89
CA TYR A 397 8.25 24.64 -15.79
C TYR A 397 9.28 25.68 -15.31
N GLU A 398 10.02 25.40 -14.23
CA GLU A 398 11.02 26.32 -13.68
C GLU A 398 12.14 26.64 -14.67
N ASP A 399 12.63 25.63 -15.40
CA ASP A 399 13.71 25.82 -16.37
C ASP A 399 13.24 26.66 -17.56
N GLN A 400 12.05 26.37 -18.11
CA GLN A 400 11.48 27.17 -19.19
C GLN A 400 11.06 28.57 -18.76
N TYR A 401 10.57 28.73 -17.52
CA TYR A 401 10.25 30.04 -16.97
C TYR A 401 11.51 30.90 -16.82
N LYS A 402 12.63 30.33 -16.36
CA LYS A 402 13.92 31.04 -16.28
C LYS A 402 14.40 31.48 -17.67
N GLU A 403 14.38 30.57 -18.64
CA GLU A 403 14.73 30.88 -20.03
C GLU A 403 13.85 32.01 -20.59
N ALA A 404 12.55 31.98 -20.30
CA ALA A 404 11.62 33.01 -20.73
C ALA A 404 11.91 34.39 -20.10
N VAL A 405 12.21 34.44 -18.80
CA VAL A 405 12.59 35.68 -18.11
C VAL A 405 13.88 36.25 -18.68
N GLU A 406 14.89 35.41 -18.89
CA GLU A 406 16.16 35.84 -19.48
C GLU A 406 15.99 36.34 -20.93
N TRP A 407 15.19 35.63 -21.73
CA TRP A 407 14.91 36.02 -23.10
C TRP A 407 14.18 37.36 -23.17
N LEU A 408 13.18 37.58 -22.31
CA LEU A 408 12.47 38.86 -22.24
C LEU A 408 13.42 40.00 -21.86
N SER A 409 14.30 39.80 -20.88
CA SER A 409 15.28 40.81 -20.47
C SER A 409 16.23 41.17 -21.62
N LYS A 410 16.81 40.17 -22.29
CA LYS A 410 17.72 40.37 -23.42
C LYS A 410 17.03 41.06 -24.60
N THR A 411 15.77 40.69 -24.86
CA THR A 411 14.98 41.27 -25.95
C THR A 411 14.58 42.71 -25.62
N GLU A 412 14.26 43.02 -24.36
CA GLU A 412 14.01 44.38 -23.90
C GLU A 412 15.25 45.27 -24.08
N ASP A 413 16.42 44.84 -23.64
CA ASP A 413 17.68 45.56 -23.85
C ASP A 413 17.97 45.79 -25.35
N THR A 414 17.71 44.76 -26.15
CA THR A 414 17.86 44.83 -27.61
C THR A 414 16.93 45.88 -28.20
N VAL A 415 15.62 45.84 -27.90
CA VAL A 415 14.64 46.84 -28.37
C VAL A 415 15.02 48.26 -27.92
N GLN A 416 15.47 48.43 -26.68
CA GLN A 416 15.90 49.73 -26.16
C GLN A 416 17.14 50.28 -26.90
N SER A 417 18.03 49.41 -27.39
CA SER A 417 19.22 49.83 -28.13
C SER A 417 18.92 50.52 -29.47
N PHE A 418 17.76 50.22 -30.09
CA PHE A 418 17.29 50.84 -31.34
C PHE A 418 16.70 52.25 -31.14
N ASN A 419 16.69 52.79 -29.91
CA ASN A 419 16.35 54.20 -29.67
C ASN A 419 17.40 55.19 -30.21
N LYS A 420 18.58 54.72 -30.61
CA LYS A 420 19.66 55.58 -31.11
C LYS A 420 19.33 56.16 -32.50
N LEU A 421 19.49 57.48 -32.63
CA LEU A 421 19.36 58.18 -33.91
C LEU A 421 20.48 57.76 -34.87
N GLN A 422 20.18 57.80 -36.17
CA GLN A 422 21.12 57.47 -37.25
C GLN A 422 21.47 58.73 -38.04
N SER A 423 22.68 58.79 -38.60
CA SER A 423 23.21 59.95 -39.32
C SER A 423 22.81 60.01 -40.80
N THR A 424 22.66 58.86 -41.48
CA THR A 424 22.36 58.81 -42.93
C THR A 424 21.06 58.09 -43.24
N LEU A 425 20.54 58.26 -44.46
CA LEU A 425 19.33 57.58 -44.93
C LEU A 425 19.54 56.06 -45.01
N GLU A 426 20.71 55.62 -45.48
CA GLU A 426 21.10 54.21 -45.58
C GLU A 426 21.18 53.57 -44.20
N ALA A 427 21.75 54.27 -43.22
CA ALA A 427 21.80 53.79 -41.84
C ALA A 427 20.40 53.69 -41.21
N LYS A 428 19.50 54.67 -41.46
CA LYS A 428 18.09 54.57 -41.03
C LYS A 428 17.39 53.36 -41.66
N ARG A 429 17.62 53.11 -42.95
CA ARG A 429 17.05 51.96 -43.67
C ARG A 429 17.56 50.63 -43.10
N ALA A 430 18.87 50.49 -42.95
CA ALA A 430 19.48 49.27 -42.41
C ALA A 430 18.98 48.96 -40.99
N THR A 431 18.89 49.98 -40.14
CA THR A 431 18.36 49.85 -38.78
C THR A 431 16.87 49.47 -38.77
N LEU A 432 16.06 50.01 -39.69
CA LEU A 432 14.65 49.64 -39.85
C LEU A 432 14.49 48.18 -40.29
N GLU A 433 15.22 47.75 -41.32
CA GLU A 433 15.19 46.37 -41.84
C GLU A 433 15.67 45.38 -40.75
N LEU A 434 16.72 45.72 -40.00
CA LEU A 434 17.18 44.89 -38.88
C LEU A 434 16.13 44.81 -37.76
N PHE A 435 15.47 45.92 -37.43
CA PHE A 435 14.44 45.93 -36.38
C PHE A 435 13.18 45.16 -36.79
N GLN A 436 12.84 45.13 -38.08
CA GLN A 436 11.73 44.31 -38.62
C GLN A 436 11.95 42.81 -38.32
N ASP A 437 13.17 42.31 -38.50
CA ASP A 437 13.54 40.92 -38.20
C ASP A 437 13.41 40.60 -36.69
N HIS A 438 13.86 41.52 -35.84
CA HIS A 438 13.70 41.40 -34.38
C HIS A 438 12.23 41.40 -33.96
N LEU A 439 11.40 42.23 -34.60
CA LEU A 439 9.97 42.29 -34.34
C LEU A 439 9.26 40.99 -34.77
N GLN A 440 9.66 40.38 -35.89
CA GLN A 440 9.15 39.06 -36.29
C GLN A 440 9.53 37.98 -35.27
N THR A 441 10.77 38.01 -34.77
CA THR A 441 11.22 37.10 -33.71
C THR A 441 10.38 37.27 -32.44
N LEU A 442 10.06 38.52 -32.05
CA LEU A 442 9.20 38.83 -30.91
C LEU A 442 7.76 38.31 -31.08
N PHE A 443 7.19 38.40 -32.29
CA PHE A 443 5.89 37.81 -32.59
C PHE A 443 5.91 36.29 -32.55
N GLY A 444 6.94 35.66 -33.12
CA GLY A 444 7.10 34.19 -33.10
C GLY A 444 7.19 33.62 -31.69
N TRP A 445 7.75 34.39 -30.74
CA TRP A 445 7.88 33.96 -29.35
C TRP A 445 6.54 33.84 -28.60
N GLN A 446 5.43 34.39 -29.11
CA GLN A 446 4.08 34.19 -28.54
C GLN A 446 3.77 32.69 -28.37
N GLN A 447 4.19 31.85 -29.33
CA GLN A 447 3.98 30.40 -29.24
C GLN A 447 4.73 29.79 -28.05
N GLN A 448 5.91 30.30 -27.70
CA GLN A 448 6.66 29.83 -26.54
C GLN A 448 5.98 30.22 -25.24
N LEU A 449 5.43 31.44 -25.17
CA LEU A 449 4.63 31.88 -24.04
C LEU A 449 3.37 31.02 -23.85
N ASP A 450 2.67 30.70 -24.94
CA ASP A 450 1.48 29.85 -24.91
C ASP A 450 1.82 28.41 -24.46
N ASN A 451 2.92 27.85 -24.96
CA ASN A 451 3.42 26.54 -24.54
C ASN A 451 3.77 26.51 -23.04
N LEU A 452 4.45 27.55 -22.55
CA LEU A 452 4.78 27.68 -21.13
C LEU A 452 3.52 27.82 -20.28
N ASN A 453 2.50 28.54 -20.75
CA ASN A 453 1.22 28.67 -20.07
C ASN A 453 0.47 27.32 -19.99
N LEU A 454 0.51 26.50 -21.04
CA LEU A 454 -0.06 25.15 -21.00
C LEU A 454 0.62 24.29 -19.93
N LYS A 455 1.95 24.33 -19.85
CA LYS A 455 2.71 23.61 -18.82
C LYS A 455 2.38 24.11 -17.41
N ALA A 456 2.26 25.43 -17.25
CA ALA A 456 1.83 26.05 -16.01
C ALA A 456 0.42 25.59 -15.59
N GLN A 457 -0.51 25.44 -16.53
CA GLN A 457 -1.85 24.94 -16.27
C GLN A 457 -1.84 23.46 -15.86
N VAL A 458 -1.11 22.60 -16.59
CA VAL A 458 -0.94 21.18 -16.22
C VAL A 458 -0.32 21.05 -14.82
N LEU A 459 0.64 21.91 -14.50
CA LEU A 459 1.25 21.96 -13.17
C LEU A 459 0.24 22.42 -12.10
N LEU A 460 -0.59 23.41 -12.38
CA LEU A 460 -1.65 23.87 -11.48
C LEU A 460 -2.69 22.76 -11.22
N GLU A 461 -3.09 22.02 -12.25
CA GLU A 461 -4.02 20.89 -12.14
C GLU A 461 -3.41 19.74 -11.31
N THR A 462 -2.09 19.54 -11.40
CA THR A 462 -1.40 18.48 -10.66
C THR A 462 -1.08 18.88 -9.22
N CYS A 463 -0.64 20.13 -8.99
CA CYS A 463 -0.02 20.55 -7.72
C CYS A 463 -0.76 21.66 -6.97
N ALA A 464 -1.78 22.26 -7.59
CA ALA A 464 -2.65 23.30 -7.01
C ALA A 464 -1.91 24.53 -6.42
N ASP A 465 -0.72 24.86 -6.92
CA ASP A 465 0.04 26.02 -6.45
C ASP A 465 -0.31 27.28 -7.24
N THR A 466 -1.08 28.18 -6.61
CA THR A 466 -1.55 29.44 -7.22
C THR A 466 -0.42 30.42 -7.55
N ARG A 467 0.78 30.26 -6.98
CA ARG A 467 1.95 31.08 -7.30
C ARG A 467 2.36 30.95 -8.77
N VAL A 468 2.15 29.78 -9.37
CA VAL A 468 2.41 29.50 -10.79
C VAL A 468 1.57 30.42 -11.69
N SER A 469 0.27 30.53 -11.39
CA SER A 469 -0.64 31.39 -12.14
C SER A 469 -0.25 32.87 -12.04
N ASN A 470 0.11 33.34 -10.85
CA ASN A 470 0.58 34.71 -10.64
C ASN A 470 1.87 35.01 -11.41
N ALA A 471 2.84 34.09 -11.39
CA ALA A 471 4.09 34.22 -12.14
C ALA A 471 3.84 34.29 -13.66
N MET A 472 2.97 33.43 -14.19
CA MET A 472 2.59 33.47 -15.61
C MET A 472 1.88 34.76 -16.00
N MET A 473 1.00 35.29 -15.15
CA MET A 473 0.34 36.58 -15.39
C MET A 473 1.35 37.72 -15.47
N GLN A 474 2.34 37.74 -14.57
CA GLN A 474 3.43 38.73 -14.61
C GLN A 474 4.28 38.60 -15.88
N LEU A 475 4.66 37.38 -16.26
CA LEU A 475 5.43 37.10 -17.47
C LEU A 475 4.68 37.56 -18.73
N THR A 476 3.39 37.23 -18.82
CA THR A 476 2.50 37.64 -19.91
C THR A 476 2.36 39.15 -19.99
N THR A 477 2.24 39.82 -18.84
CA THR A 477 2.19 41.29 -18.79
C THR A 477 3.49 41.90 -19.30
N LYS A 478 4.65 41.39 -18.86
CA LYS A 478 5.98 41.85 -19.33
C LYS A 478 6.15 41.68 -20.84
N TYR A 479 5.76 40.52 -21.38
CA TYR A 479 5.78 40.28 -22.82
C TYR A 479 4.92 41.31 -23.58
N ASN A 480 3.68 41.53 -23.13
CA ASN A 480 2.77 42.49 -23.78
C ASN A 480 3.29 43.94 -23.71
N THR A 481 3.90 44.34 -22.59
CA THR A 481 4.52 45.66 -22.47
C THR A 481 5.70 45.83 -23.42
N LEU A 482 6.55 44.81 -23.54
CA LEU A 482 7.68 44.79 -24.47
C LEU A 482 7.19 44.83 -25.93
N LEU A 483 6.15 44.07 -26.26
CA LEU A 483 5.55 44.07 -27.59
C LEU A 483 4.98 45.45 -27.96
N SER A 484 4.33 46.13 -27.02
CA SER A 484 3.86 47.50 -27.21
C SER A 484 5.01 48.48 -27.46
N LEU A 485 6.08 48.39 -26.64
CA LEU A 485 7.28 49.21 -26.80
C LEU A 485 7.92 48.97 -28.17
N ALA A 486 8.08 47.71 -28.58
CA ALA A 486 8.68 47.36 -29.86
C ALA A 486 7.85 47.89 -31.04
N LYS A 487 6.51 47.81 -30.98
CA LYS A 487 5.63 48.39 -32.00
C LYS A 487 5.77 49.91 -32.11
N GLU A 488 5.92 50.62 -31.00
CA GLU A 488 6.15 52.07 -31.05
C GLU A 488 7.54 52.43 -31.59
N VAL A 489 8.58 51.66 -31.21
CA VAL A 489 9.93 51.81 -31.79
C VAL A 489 9.89 51.59 -33.31
N MET A 490 9.17 50.56 -33.77
CA MET A 490 8.98 50.28 -35.21
C MET A 490 8.34 51.48 -35.92
N ARG A 491 7.19 51.95 -35.42
CA ARG A 491 6.46 53.09 -35.99
C ARG A 491 7.33 54.33 -36.08
N ARG A 492 8.14 54.58 -35.05
CA ARG A 492 9.07 55.71 -35.01
C ARG A 492 10.21 55.55 -36.03
N LEU A 493 10.81 54.37 -36.14
CA LEU A 493 11.86 54.10 -37.14
C LEU A 493 11.33 54.25 -38.57
N GLU A 494 10.13 53.73 -38.85
CA GLU A 494 9.44 53.89 -40.14
C GLU A 494 9.20 55.36 -40.45
N LEU A 495 8.68 56.13 -39.49
CA LEU A 495 8.44 57.56 -39.66
C LEU A 495 9.75 58.31 -39.98
N HIS A 496 10.81 58.10 -39.18
CA HIS A 496 12.10 58.76 -39.37
C HIS A 496 12.73 58.41 -40.73
N TYR A 497 12.57 57.17 -41.19
CA TYR A 497 13.03 56.74 -42.50
C TYR A 497 12.21 57.38 -43.62
N GLN A 498 10.87 57.36 -43.54
CA GLN A 498 9.98 57.94 -44.55
C GLN A 498 10.19 59.45 -44.70
N GLU A 499 10.29 60.19 -43.59
CA GLU A 499 10.57 61.63 -43.63
C GLU A 499 11.91 61.90 -44.33
N HIS A 500 12.98 61.18 -43.94
CA HIS A 500 14.31 61.34 -44.55
C HIS A 500 14.31 60.94 -46.03
N GLN A 501 13.61 59.87 -46.42
CA GLN A 501 13.47 59.44 -47.80
C GLN A 501 12.75 60.49 -48.66
N GLN A 502 11.67 61.08 -48.14
CA GLN A 502 10.92 62.13 -48.82
C GLN A 502 11.78 63.38 -49.03
N HIS A 503 12.51 63.82 -48.00
CA HIS A 503 13.45 64.93 -48.14
C HIS A 503 14.55 64.65 -49.14
N ASN A 504 15.20 63.47 -49.06
CA ASN A 504 16.26 63.12 -49.99
C ASN A 504 15.75 63.09 -51.44
N SER A 505 14.53 62.60 -51.68
CA SER A 505 13.90 62.60 -53.00
C SER A 505 13.64 64.03 -53.50
N LEU A 506 13.03 64.89 -52.67
CA LEU A 506 12.77 66.29 -53.03
C LEU A 506 14.05 67.12 -53.20
N TYR A 507 15.07 66.85 -52.38
CA TYR A 507 16.40 67.44 -52.51
C TYR A 507 17.02 67.09 -53.85
N GLN A 508 17.04 65.79 -54.22
CA GLN A 508 17.55 65.33 -55.51
C GLN A 508 16.75 65.89 -56.70
N GLU A 509 15.42 65.95 -56.60
CA GLU A 509 14.56 66.57 -57.62
C GLU A 509 14.83 68.07 -57.78
N CYS A 510 15.07 68.78 -56.68
CA CYS A 510 15.40 70.20 -56.69
C CYS A 510 16.81 70.44 -57.26
N GLN A 511 17.80 69.63 -56.85
CA GLN A 511 19.17 69.69 -57.36
C GLN A 511 19.20 69.44 -58.89
N GLN A 512 18.58 68.36 -59.36
CA GLN A 512 18.48 68.07 -60.80
C GLN A 512 17.74 69.16 -61.57
N TRP A 513 16.72 69.78 -60.95
CA TRP A 513 16.01 70.90 -61.56
C TRP A 513 16.90 72.15 -61.66
N VAL A 514 17.70 72.45 -60.62
CA VAL A 514 18.68 73.54 -60.61
C VAL A 514 19.72 73.32 -61.70
N GLU A 515 20.29 72.11 -61.81
CA GLU A 515 21.27 71.75 -62.84
C GLU A 515 20.71 71.90 -64.25
N LYS A 516 19.54 71.29 -64.54
CA LYS A 516 18.88 71.43 -65.85
C LYS A 516 18.54 72.88 -66.20
N THR A 517 18.21 73.69 -65.19
CA THR A 517 17.91 75.10 -65.41
C THR A 517 19.19 75.90 -65.64
N LYS A 518 20.28 75.62 -64.91
CA LYS A 518 21.62 76.18 -65.15
C LYS A 518 22.10 75.86 -66.58
N GLU A 519 21.94 74.63 -67.05
CA GLU A 519 22.27 74.24 -68.43
C GLU A 519 21.48 75.07 -69.46
N LYS A 520 20.17 75.24 -69.26
CA LYS A 520 19.34 76.07 -70.13
C LYS A 520 19.75 77.55 -70.09
N VAL A 521 20.12 78.07 -68.92
CA VAL A 521 20.67 79.44 -68.79
C VAL A 521 21.97 79.57 -69.57
N ALA A 522 22.87 78.58 -69.49
CA ALA A 522 24.12 78.56 -70.24
C ALA A 522 23.89 78.54 -71.76
N THR A 523 22.88 77.84 -72.27
CA THR A 523 22.57 77.90 -73.72
C THR A 523 22.08 79.27 -74.20
N CYS A 524 21.63 80.12 -73.28
CA CYS A 524 21.13 81.46 -73.58
C CYS A 524 22.15 82.56 -73.26
N SER A 525 23.33 82.23 -72.70
CA SER A 525 24.31 83.21 -72.20
C SER A 525 25.11 83.89 -73.29
N ASP A 526 25.28 83.23 -74.45
CA ASP A 526 25.95 83.84 -75.60
C ASP A 526 25.18 85.08 -76.06
N MET A 527 25.90 86.13 -76.48
CA MET A 527 25.26 87.34 -76.97
C MET A 527 24.71 87.09 -78.39
N PRO A 528 23.38 87.16 -78.61
CA PRO A 528 22.81 86.99 -79.94
C PRO A 528 23.13 88.20 -80.84
N ASN A 529 23.29 87.92 -82.13
CA ASN A 529 23.69 88.93 -83.12
C ASN A 529 22.54 89.30 -84.09
N THR A 530 21.39 88.65 -83.97
CA THR A 530 20.18 88.93 -84.75
C THR A 530 18.95 89.12 -83.85
N ILE A 531 18.00 89.95 -84.30
CA ILE A 531 16.75 90.21 -83.56
C ILE A 531 15.94 88.91 -83.34
N ALA A 532 15.93 88.00 -84.32
CA ALA A 532 15.22 86.72 -84.22
C ALA A 532 15.82 85.80 -83.13
N GLU A 533 17.15 85.72 -83.03
CA GLU A 533 17.84 84.96 -81.98
C GLU A 533 17.62 85.57 -80.59
N VAL A 534 17.64 86.91 -80.47
CA VAL A 534 17.31 87.61 -79.23
C VAL A 534 15.89 87.29 -78.78
N ALA A 535 14.91 87.38 -79.69
CA ALA A 535 13.51 87.09 -79.38
C ALA A 535 13.30 85.62 -78.96
N ALA A 536 13.96 84.67 -79.63
CA ALA A 536 13.92 83.26 -79.27
C ALA A 536 14.53 83.02 -77.88
N ARG A 537 15.73 83.55 -77.60
CA ARG A 537 16.40 83.42 -76.28
C ARG A 537 15.61 84.14 -75.17
N LEU A 538 15.03 85.32 -75.42
CA LEU A 538 14.12 85.99 -74.48
C LEU A 538 12.87 85.17 -74.20
N GLY A 539 12.32 84.48 -75.21
CA GLY A 539 11.20 83.55 -75.03
C GLY A 539 11.55 82.40 -74.08
N VAL A 540 12.73 81.80 -74.28
CA VAL A 540 13.27 80.75 -73.40
C VAL A 540 13.46 81.29 -71.98
N VAL A 541 14.13 82.44 -71.81
CA VAL A 541 14.39 83.04 -70.49
C VAL A 541 13.10 83.45 -69.76
N LYS A 542 12.07 83.93 -70.47
CA LYS A 542 10.73 84.17 -69.89
C LYS A 542 10.07 82.87 -69.42
N GLY A 543 10.23 81.79 -70.18
CA GLY A 543 9.79 80.45 -69.77
C GLY A 543 10.54 79.93 -68.54
N LEU A 544 11.86 80.14 -68.48
CA LEU A 544 12.67 79.82 -67.31
C LEU A 544 12.22 80.60 -66.08
N GLN A 545 11.90 81.89 -66.23
CA GLN A 545 11.39 82.71 -65.15
C GLN A 545 10.06 82.20 -64.57
N GLN A 546 9.14 81.73 -65.42
CA GLN A 546 7.91 81.07 -64.94
C GLN A 546 8.22 79.74 -64.24
N ALA A 547 9.20 78.98 -64.74
CA ALA A 547 9.63 77.74 -64.10
C ALA A 547 10.31 77.96 -62.74
N LEU A 548 10.92 79.14 -62.49
CA LEU A 548 11.54 79.46 -61.19
C LEU A 548 10.55 79.34 -60.02
N GLU A 549 9.27 79.67 -60.23
CA GLU A 549 8.24 79.53 -59.19
C GLU A 549 8.03 78.05 -58.80
N GLN A 550 8.09 77.14 -59.78
CA GLN A 550 8.01 75.70 -59.53
C GLN A 550 9.24 75.19 -58.77
N GLY A 551 10.43 75.66 -59.15
CA GLY A 551 11.67 75.35 -58.43
C GLY A 551 11.67 75.90 -57.00
N GLN A 552 11.15 77.11 -56.79
CA GLN A 552 11.06 77.74 -55.47
C GLN A 552 10.12 76.95 -54.53
N ASN A 553 9.00 76.46 -55.06
CA ASN A 553 8.10 75.60 -54.28
C ASN A 553 8.78 74.28 -53.89
N ARG A 554 9.55 73.64 -54.80
CA ARG A 554 10.33 72.42 -54.49
C ARG A 554 11.36 72.67 -53.40
N LEU A 555 12.12 73.77 -53.50
CA LEU A 555 13.09 74.18 -52.50
C LEU A 555 12.42 74.44 -51.14
N ARG A 556 11.27 75.12 -51.13
CA ARG A 556 10.51 75.36 -49.89
C ARG A 556 10.11 74.06 -49.21
N TYR A 557 9.52 73.11 -49.94
CA TYR A 557 9.13 71.82 -49.38
C TYR A 557 10.33 70.99 -48.88
N ALA A 558 11.45 71.01 -49.60
CA ALA A 558 12.69 70.39 -49.14
C ALA A 558 13.17 71.00 -47.82
N LEU A 559 13.18 72.33 -47.69
CA LEU A 559 13.58 73.02 -46.46
C LEU A 559 12.60 72.79 -45.30
N GLU A 560 11.29 72.72 -45.55
CA GLU A 560 10.29 72.39 -44.52
C GLU A 560 10.49 70.97 -43.96
N LEU A 561 10.81 69.99 -44.81
CA LEU A 561 11.11 68.63 -44.37
C LEU A 561 12.46 68.53 -43.66
N LYS A 562 13.46 69.32 -44.10
CA LYS A 562 14.77 69.41 -43.45
C LYS A 562 14.62 69.75 -41.97
N GLU A 563 13.77 70.72 -41.61
CA GLU A 563 13.52 71.09 -40.21
C GLU A 563 12.95 69.93 -39.38
N LYS A 564 12.14 69.05 -39.98
CA LYS A 564 11.62 67.86 -39.30
C LYS A 564 12.69 66.78 -39.11
N ILE A 565 13.51 66.54 -40.13
CA ILE A 565 14.51 65.47 -40.12
C ILE A 565 15.68 65.79 -39.21
N ILE A 566 16.03 67.07 -39.05
CA ILE A 566 17.12 67.50 -38.16
C ILE A 566 16.83 67.09 -36.70
N LEU A 567 15.56 67.10 -36.29
CA LEU A 567 15.15 66.65 -34.94
C LEU A 567 15.31 65.13 -34.75
N ASN A 568 15.28 64.38 -35.85
CA ASN A 568 15.23 62.92 -35.87
C ASN A 568 16.50 62.28 -36.49
N THR A 569 17.62 63.01 -36.48
CA THR A 569 18.90 62.61 -37.09
C THR A 569 20.06 62.89 -36.13
N GLU A 570 21.09 62.05 -36.17
CA GLU A 570 22.30 62.24 -35.36
C GLU A 570 23.04 63.54 -35.73
N PRO A 571 23.75 64.22 -34.80
CA PRO A 571 24.41 65.51 -35.05
C PRO A 571 25.33 65.58 -36.28
N SER A 572 26.05 64.49 -36.59
CA SER A 572 26.91 64.41 -37.78
C SER A 572 26.12 64.45 -39.08
N GLY A 573 24.99 63.74 -39.13
CA GLY A 573 24.04 63.78 -40.24
C GLY A 573 23.32 65.12 -40.36
N VAL A 574 22.95 65.72 -39.22
CA VAL A 574 22.36 67.08 -39.17
C VAL A 574 23.28 68.09 -39.83
N ALA A 575 24.56 68.10 -39.48
CA ALA A 575 25.54 69.02 -40.06
C ALA A 575 25.61 68.86 -41.58
N LYS A 576 25.60 67.62 -42.08
CA LYS A 576 25.66 67.35 -43.52
C LYS A 576 24.38 67.79 -44.25
N ILE A 577 23.22 67.46 -43.73
CA ILE A 577 21.93 67.87 -44.29
C ILE A 577 21.80 69.40 -44.31
N GLN A 578 22.28 70.09 -43.27
CA GLN A 578 22.30 71.55 -43.21
C GLN A 578 23.23 72.15 -44.26
N GLU A 579 24.46 71.64 -44.38
CA GLU A 579 25.43 72.05 -45.40
C GLU A 579 24.85 71.89 -46.82
N ASP A 580 24.34 70.70 -47.14
CA ASP A 580 23.83 70.37 -48.47
C ASP A 580 22.58 71.19 -48.83
N SER A 581 21.70 71.43 -47.85
CA SER A 581 20.49 72.25 -48.03
C SER A 581 20.81 73.74 -48.21
N GLU A 582 21.78 74.26 -47.46
CA GLU A 582 22.22 75.65 -47.58
C GLU A 582 22.95 75.87 -48.91
N SER A 583 23.80 74.91 -49.32
CA SER A 583 24.44 74.92 -50.64
C SER A 583 23.40 74.96 -51.77
N LEU A 584 22.40 74.07 -51.75
CA LEU A 584 21.34 74.05 -52.75
C LEU A 584 20.52 75.36 -52.78
N LYS A 585 20.24 75.94 -51.61
CA LYS A 585 19.56 77.23 -51.49
C LYS A 585 20.38 78.35 -52.12
N GLN A 586 21.67 78.44 -51.82
CA GLN A 586 22.57 79.43 -52.40
C GLN A 586 22.69 79.27 -53.93
N GLU A 587 22.77 78.03 -54.41
CA GLU A 587 22.79 77.74 -55.84
C GLU A 587 21.51 78.18 -56.55
N PHE A 588 20.35 77.97 -55.92
CA PHE A 588 19.06 78.42 -56.44
C PHE A 588 18.96 79.94 -56.45
N GLU A 589 19.35 80.63 -55.37
CA GLU A 589 19.36 82.09 -55.30
C GLU A 589 20.27 82.70 -56.37
N LYS A 590 21.46 82.13 -56.57
CA LYS A 590 22.37 82.54 -57.64
C LYS A 590 21.74 82.35 -59.02
N LEU A 591 21.09 81.21 -59.26
CA LEU A 591 20.40 80.93 -60.52
C LEU A 591 19.26 81.93 -60.78
N VAL A 592 18.50 82.33 -59.77
CA VAL A 592 17.46 83.36 -59.89
C VAL A 592 18.07 84.69 -60.34
N ILE A 593 19.20 85.09 -59.75
CA ILE A 593 19.92 86.31 -60.14
C ILE A 593 20.45 86.20 -61.58
N GLU A 594 21.04 85.06 -61.96
CA GLU A 594 21.56 84.84 -63.32
C GLU A 594 20.46 84.89 -64.38
N VAL A 595 19.30 84.26 -64.15
CA VAL A 595 18.15 84.32 -65.06
C VAL A 595 17.64 85.77 -65.21
N GLN A 596 17.57 86.53 -64.12
CA GLN A 596 17.16 87.92 -64.15
C GLN A 596 18.16 88.81 -64.90
N PHE A 597 19.46 88.64 -64.62
CA PHE A 597 20.52 89.36 -65.31
C PHE A 597 20.51 89.06 -66.81
N LEU A 598 20.41 87.79 -67.18
CA LEU A 598 20.38 87.38 -68.58
C LEU A 598 19.16 87.93 -69.31
N ARG A 599 17.99 87.97 -68.65
CA ARG A 599 16.79 88.63 -69.19
C ARG A 599 17.06 90.11 -69.47
N GLN A 600 17.67 90.84 -68.53
CA GLN A 600 17.97 92.26 -68.68
C GLN A 600 18.99 92.48 -69.80
N ALA A 601 20.06 91.69 -69.84
CA ALA A 601 21.10 91.77 -70.86
C ALA A 601 20.53 91.49 -72.27
N LEU A 602 19.74 90.42 -72.44
CA LEU A 602 19.09 90.11 -73.73
C LEU A 602 18.05 91.18 -74.12
N SER A 603 17.33 91.75 -73.16
CA SER A 603 16.39 92.85 -73.43
C SER A 603 17.09 94.12 -73.87
N ALA A 604 18.20 94.47 -73.23
CA ALA A 604 19.04 95.61 -73.62
C ALA A 604 19.64 95.37 -75.01
N ARG A 605 20.18 94.17 -75.26
CA ARG A 605 20.71 93.78 -76.56
C ARG A 605 19.66 93.84 -77.67
N GLY A 606 18.43 93.39 -77.37
CA GLY A 606 17.30 93.49 -78.28
C GLY A 606 16.99 94.94 -78.65
N ALA A 607 16.96 95.84 -77.66
CA ALA A 607 16.74 97.27 -77.89
C ALA A 607 17.86 97.90 -78.75
N GLU A 608 19.13 97.56 -78.48
CA GLU A 608 20.28 98.02 -79.28
C GLU A 608 20.18 97.58 -80.75
N LEU A 609 19.89 96.30 -81.00
CA LEU A 609 19.74 95.75 -82.35
C LEU A 609 18.54 96.36 -83.07
N GLU A 610 17.40 96.51 -82.39
CA GLU A 610 16.25 97.21 -82.96
C GLU A 610 16.57 98.66 -83.32
N ASP A 611 17.32 99.38 -82.49
CA ASP A 611 17.72 100.76 -82.78
C ASP A 611 18.68 100.86 -83.97
N ILE A 612 19.63 99.94 -84.13
CA ILE A 612 20.50 99.86 -85.31
C ILE A 612 19.68 99.54 -86.58
N HIS A 613 18.72 98.61 -86.49
CA HIS A 613 17.80 98.31 -87.59
C HIS A 613 16.90 99.50 -87.94
N LYS A 614 16.40 100.26 -86.96
CA LYS A 614 15.64 101.50 -87.19
C LYS A 614 16.50 102.55 -87.90
N LEU A 615 17.73 102.78 -87.45
CA LEU A 615 18.66 103.70 -88.11
C LEU A 615 18.94 103.28 -89.57
N ASN A 616 19.15 101.98 -89.80
CA ASN A 616 19.33 101.45 -91.15
C ASN A 616 18.07 101.60 -92.02
N HIS A 617 16.87 101.40 -91.45
CA HIS A 617 15.61 101.62 -92.15
C HIS A 617 15.41 103.08 -92.51
N ILE A 618 15.71 104.01 -91.60
CA ILE A 618 15.70 105.46 -91.84
C ILE A 618 16.64 105.80 -93.01
N LEU A 619 17.85 105.24 -93.02
CA LEU A 619 18.81 105.43 -94.12
C LEU A 619 18.28 104.87 -95.45
N LYS A 620 17.70 103.65 -95.45
CA LYS A 620 17.08 103.04 -96.65
C LYS A 620 15.97 103.92 -97.23
N GLU A 621 15.06 104.40 -96.38
CA GLU A 621 13.95 105.25 -96.81
C GLU A 621 14.45 106.62 -97.29
N TRP A 622 15.46 107.20 -96.63
CA TRP A 622 16.09 108.43 -97.09
C TRP A 622 16.76 108.27 -98.47
N ILE A 623 17.49 107.17 -98.71
CA ILE A 623 18.09 106.87 -100.03
C ILE A 623 17.00 106.77 -101.11
N LYS A 624 15.87 106.10 -100.83
CA LYS A 624 14.73 106.04 -101.76
C LYS A 624 14.17 107.42 -102.06
N GLU A 625 13.98 108.25 -101.04
CA GLU A 625 13.48 109.62 -101.20
C GLU A 625 14.44 110.47 -102.06
N MET A 626 15.76 110.33 -101.86
CA MET A 626 16.76 111.06 -102.63
C MET A 626 16.87 110.58 -104.08
N LYS A 627 16.77 109.27 -104.33
CA LYS A 627 16.67 108.72 -105.69
C LYS A 627 15.46 109.27 -106.44
N PHE A 628 14.33 109.45 -105.76
CA PHE A 628 13.15 110.09 -106.33
C PHE A 628 13.40 111.58 -106.66
N LYS A 629 14.13 112.32 -105.81
CA LYS A 629 14.47 113.73 -106.03
C LYS A 629 15.57 113.95 -107.11
N ALA A 630 16.39 112.93 -107.38
CA ALA A 630 17.51 112.96 -108.32
C ALA A 630 17.12 112.67 -109.78
N VAL A 631 15.84 112.44 -110.08
CA VAL A 631 15.35 112.26 -111.45
C VAL A 631 15.49 113.57 -112.23
N LYS A 632 16.26 113.53 -113.33
CA LYS A 632 16.49 114.62 -114.27
C LYS A 632 15.22 114.95 -115.04
N SER A 633 14.88 116.23 -115.21
CA SER A 633 13.82 116.65 -116.13
C SER A 633 14.45 117.13 -117.44
N ASP A 634 14.03 116.56 -118.57
CA ASP A 634 14.54 116.97 -119.89
C ASP A 634 13.93 118.32 -120.30
N SER A 635 14.61 119.42 -119.96
CA SER A 635 14.29 120.78 -120.41
C SER A 635 15.55 121.47 -120.96
N ASN A 636 15.50 121.91 -122.21
CA ASN A 636 16.62 122.44 -123.01
C ASN A 636 16.80 123.97 -122.88
N ASP A 637 16.58 124.54 -121.69
CA ASP A 637 16.71 125.97 -121.45
C ASP A 637 17.90 126.31 -120.52
N ILE A 638 18.77 127.25 -120.91
CA ILE A 638 20.02 127.58 -120.20
C ILE A 638 19.75 128.18 -118.81
N SER A 639 18.57 128.79 -118.61
CA SER A 639 18.11 129.26 -117.29
C SER A 639 17.78 128.11 -116.32
N ASP A 640 17.32 126.96 -116.83
CA ASP A 640 16.98 125.78 -116.03
C ASP A 640 18.23 125.02 -115.56
N THR A 641 19.31 125.04 -116.36
CA THR A 641 20.58 124.37 -116.00
C THR A 641 21.26 124.94 -114.75
N LYS A 642 21.03 126.22 -114.41
CA LYS A 642 21.58 126.86 -113.19
C LYS A 642 20.74 126.55 -111.95
N ALA A 643 19.42 126.47 -112.10
CA ALA A 643 18.51 126.08 -111.02
C ALA A 643 18.64 124.57 -110.69
N GLU A 644 18.80 123.72 -111.71
CA GLU A 644 19.12 122.31 -111.51
C GLU A 644 20.50 122.12 -110.88
N LEU A 645 21.52 122.90 -111.25
CA LEU A 645 22.83 122.85 -110.60
C LEU A 645 22.76 123.24 -109.10
N GLU A 646 22.00 124.26 -108.73
CA GLU A 646 21.78 124.60 -107.31
C GLU A 646 20.92 123.56 -106.58
N LYS A 647 19.95 122.93 -107.25
CA LYS A 647 19.20 121.77 -106.72
C LYS A 647 20.13 120.59 -106.44
N PHE A 648 21.03 120.25 -107.37
CA PHE A 648 22.02 119.18 -107.21
C PHE A 648 23.11 119.54 -106.19
N LYS A 649 23.50 120.81 -106.03
CA LYS A 649 24.37 121.25 -104.91
C LYS A 649 23.68 121.17 -103.56
N GLY A 650 22.39 121.51 -103.49
CA GLY A 650 21.57 121.34 -102.29
C GLY A 650 21.42 119.87 -101.90
N LEU A 651 21.20 118.99 -102.88
CA LEU A 651 21.25 117.53 -102.71
C LEU A 651 22.63 117.07 -102.20
N ALA A 652 23.74 117.52 -102.82
CA ALA A 652 25.08 117.18 -102.38
C ALA A 652 25.38 117.62 -100.93
N HIS A 653 24.80 118.74 -100.47
CA HIS A 653 24.91 119.16 -99.07
C HIS A 653 24.09 118.25 -98.13
N GLN A 654 22.90 117.80 -98.55
CA GLN A 654 22.08 116.85 -97.80
C GLN A 654 22.74 115.46 -97.69
N PHE A 655 23.45 114.99 -98.74
CA PHE A 655 24.27 113.78 -98.65
C PHE A 655 25.36 113.90 -97.58
N ARG A 656 26.07 115.03 -97.52
CA ARG A 656 27.04 115.28 -96.44
C ARG A 656 26.40 115.31 -95.05
N SER A 657 25.14 115.72 -94.91
CA SER A 657 24.45 115.73 -93.61
C SER A 657 24.07 114.33 -93.11
N GLN A 658 23.99 113.34 -94.01
CA GLN A 658 23.70 111.95 -93.66
C GLN A 658 24.95 111.10 -93.46
N ASP A 659 26.15 111.63 -93.75
CA ASP A 659 27.40 110.95 -93.43
C ASP A 659 27.52 110.67 -91.93
N ASP A 660 27.00 111.55 -91.06
CA ASP A 660 26.96 111.32 -89.61
C ASP A 660 26.11 110.11 -89.22
N LEU A 661 24.96 109.92 -89.89
CA LEU A 661 24.06 108.78 -89.65
C LEU A 661 24.70 107.48 -90.16
N VAL A 662 25.33 107.52 -91.34
CA VAL A 662 26.09 106.39 -91.90
C VAL A 662 27.30 106.05 -91.03
N ASN A 663 27.99 107.05 -90.48
CA ASN A 663 29.12 106.85 -89.58
C ASN A 663 28.68 106.28 -88.22
N ASN A 664 27.49 106.67 -87.73
CA ASN A 664 26.89 106.10 -86.52
C ASN A 664 26.48 104.62 -86.72
N ILE A 665 25.88 104.28 -87.87
CA ILE A 665 25.60 102.86 -88.20
C ILE A 665 26.91 102.08 -88.31
N LYS A 666 27.94 102.63 -88.98
CA LYS A 666 29.25 101.98 -89.09
C LYS A 666 29.96 101.78 -87.75
N SER A 667 29.95 102.78 -86.86
CA SER A 667 30.62 102.70 -85.56
C SER A 667 29.98 101.64 -84.65
N ARG A 668 28.67 101.47 -84.74
CA ARG A 668 27.94 100.41 -84.03
C ARG A 668 28.20 99.03 -84.63
N LEU A 669 28.27 98.93 -85.96
CA LEU A 669 28.63 97.67 -86.65
C LEU A 669 30.10 97.27 -86.46
N SER A 670 31.01 98.21 -86.21
CA SER A 670 32.43 97.89 -85.95
C SER A 670 32.67 97.37 -84.53
N ASN A 671 31.79 97.69 -83.59
CA ASN A 671 31.90 97.25 -82.20
C ASN A 671 31.27 95.87 -81.96
N GLU A 672 30.55 95.31 -82.93
CA GLU A 672 29.68 94.18 -82.70
C GLU A 672 29.73 93.17 -83.85
N SER A 673 29.68 91.87 -83.54
CA SER A 673 29.64 90.78 -84.54
C SER A 673 28.24 90.63 -85.16
N ILE A 674 27.59 91.74 -85.51
CA ILE A 674 26.29 91.76 -86.20
C ILE A 674 26.50 91.32 -87.66
N PRO A 675 25.61 90.50 -88.24
CA PRO A 675 25.61 90.23 -89.68
C PRO A 675 25.53 91.53 -90.49
N THR A 676 26.65 91.96 -91.03
CA THR A 676 26.79 93.31 -91.61
C THR A 676 26.23 93.43 -93.03
N LYS A 677 25.89 92.32 -93.69
CA LYS A 677 25.55 92.29 -95.12
C LYS A 677 24.41 93.25 -95.50
N GLU A 678 23.28 93.20 -94.80
CA GLU A 678 22.12 94.06 -95.10
C GLU A 678 22.40 95.55 -94.83
N PHE A 679 23.20 95.83 -93.80
CA PHE A 679 23.63 97.19 -93.47
C PHE A 679 24.67 97.70 -94.48
N GLN A 680 25.61 96.86 -94.90
CA GLN A 680 26.61 97.18 -95.90
C GLN A 680 26.00 97.38 -97.28
N ASP A 681 24.98 96.60 -97.66
CA ASP A 681 24.24 96.82 -98.90
C ASP A 681 23.62 98.22 -98.90
N THR A 682 23.01 98.63 -97.78
CA THR A 682 22.42 99.98 -97.61
C THR A 682 23.48 101.08 -97.63
N ILE A 683 24.60 100.89 -96.95
CA ILE A 683 25.73 101.84 -96.92
C ILE A 683 26.40 101.95 -98.30
N THR A 684 26.48 100.84 -99.03
CA THR A 684 27.05 100.82 -100.39
C THR A 684 26.08 101.48 -101.37
N GLU A 685 24.78 101.27 -101.21
CA GLU A 685 23.75 101.98 -101.95
C GLU A 685 23.78 103.48 -101.69
N PHE A 686 23.97 103.89 -100.43
CA PHE A 686 24.19 105.31 -100.06
C PHE A 686 25.43 105.90 -100.73
N ARG A 687 26.55 105.17 -100.77
CA ARG A 687 27.78 105.63 -101.44
C ARG A 687 27.68 105.68 -102.97
N ARG A 688 26.80 104.85 -103.55
CA ARG A 688 26.59 104.76 -104.99
C ARG A 688 25.63 105.84 -105.49
N THR A 689 24.70 106.26 -104.65
CA THR A 689 23.75 107.35 -104.91
C THR A 689 24.45 108.68 -104.69
#